data_AF-A0AAN8UCH3-F1
#
_entry.id   AF-A0AAN8UCH3-F1
#
_cell.length_a   1.000
_cell.length_b   1.000
_cell.length_c   1.000
_cell.angle_alpha   90.00
_cell.angle_beta   90.00
_cell.angle_gamma   90.00
#
_symmetry.space_group_name_H-M   'P 1'
#
loop_
_entity.id
_entity.type
_entity.pdbx_description
1 polymer ?
#
loop_
_entity_poly.entity_id
_entity_poly.type
_entity_poly.pdbx_seq_one_letter_code
_entity_poly.pdbx_strand_id
1 'polypeptide(L)'
;MKVPRRSARQKNLQKDAEKEEAINLLEQKENTEEVVERSKDEETAVEEENFVESPVVSDDNDEDFSDDDGSLGESGSEDSHLSGEEDVFVSSDGEDSFDAKSDDVSGNGASGSGRDDTEHGKDDDAESDDSRTVVEESDSSEDEVDPRNTIGDVPLKWYKEEEHIGYDLAGKKIKKKERQDKLDSFLASVDDSKNWRKIYDEYNDEEVELTKDEVKVIKRLLKGKAPHADFDPFAPYVDWFSWDDSKHPLSSAPEPKRRFIPSKWESKKVVQYVRAIRKGLIKFDEKPKEEPNAYLLWGDDSNAIDRQGLAYIPAPKPKLPGHEESYNPSLEYIPTQEEINSYQLMFEEDRPKFIPKRFTSLRSVPAYEKAVNENFGRCLDLYLCPRARKKRINIDPESLKPKLPSRKDLRPYPTSCYLEYKGHKGPVVSISTESTGQWIASGSSDGTVRIWEVETGRCIRIWELGESVSHVSWNPLPERPILAVCMGEDVYLLNTGLGNAEEQKSLEELLRVETPSTPDDSDNDKTAVNWVQDDKHGGIRLKHFKTVSSVEWHRKGDYFSTLMPSDILHLIYIIGLIFQHDGTDVHLLVKMLWQTVLSISFLIHLLSKKQTQRIPFKLHGLPVSTAFHPSRSAFFISTKKNIRVYDLLKQKLIKKLETGVREVSSIAIHPGGDNLIVGSRDGKLCWFDMDLSSQPYRVLNCHPKDINRVAFHRSYPLFASSSDDCTAYVFHGMVYSDLNQNPLIVPLEILRGHASENGRGVMDCKFHPRQPWLFTAGADSVIKLYCH
;
A
#
# COMPACT_ATOMS: atom_id res chain seq x y z
N MET A 1 31.89 -45.50 -58.77
CA MET A 1 32.67 -45.73 -57.52
C MET A 1 31.74 -46.24 -56.43
N LYS A 2 32.23 -46.97 -55.41
CA LYS A 2 31.41 -47.46 -54.28
C LYS A 2 31.39 -46.42 -53.15
N VAL A 3 30.21 -46.09 -52.64
CA VAL A 3 30.03 -45.27 -51.41
C VAL A 3 30.04 -46.21 -50.19
N PRO A 4 30.70 -45.87 -49.07
CA PRO A 4 30.96 -46.82 -47.98
C PRO A 4 29.75 -47.08 -47.07
N ARG A 5 29.51 -48.37 -46.76
CA ARG A 5 28.39 -48.86 -45.91
C ARG A 5 28.47 -48.50 -44.41
N ARG A 6 29.36 -47.60 -43.97
CA ARG A 6 29.60 -47.33 -42.52
C ARG A 6 28.42 -46.62 -41.82
N SER A 7 27.77 -45.66 -42.48
CA SER A 7 26.74 -44.80 -41.86
C SER A 7 25.54 -45.56 -41.29
N ALA A 8 25.09 -46.64 -41.94
CA ALA A 8 23.92 -47.39 -41.49
C ALA A 8 24.17 -48.18 -40.20
N ARG A 9 25.39 -48.69 -39.97
CA ARG A 9 25.69 -49.53 -38.79
C ARG A 9 25.74 -48.70 -37.50
N GLN A 10 26.22 -47.46 -37.55
CA GLN A 10 26.21 -46.56 -36.39
C GLN A 10 24.78 -46.16 -36.00
N LYS A 11 23.90 -45.86 -36.98
CA LYS A 11 22.51 -45.49 -36.70
C LYS A 11 21.65 -46.62 -36.10
N ASN A 12 22.01 -47.89 -36.32
CA ASN A 12 21.36 -49.00 -35.64
C ASN A 12 21.89 -49.15 -34.21
N LEU A 13 23.21 -49.23 -34.02
CA LEU A 13 23.83 -49.34 -32.69
C LEU A 13 23.36 -48.24 -31.72
N GLN A 14 23.16 -47.02 -32.23
CA GLN A 14 22.67 -45.90 -31.42
C GLN A 14 21.19 -46.06 -31.02
N LYS A 15 20.35 -46.61 -31.90
CA LYS A 15 18.94 -46.94 -31.59
C LYS A 15 18.78 -48.18 -30.71
N ASP A 16 19.73 -49.10 -30.74
CA ASP A 16 19.74 -50.27 -29.89
C ASP A 16 20.15 -49.86 -28.45
N ALA A 17 21.13 -48.95 -28.30
CA ALA A 17 21.48 -48.34 -27.02
C ALA A 17 20.35 -47.46 -26.42
N GLU A 18 19.73 -46.59 -27.24
CA GLU A 18 18.54 -45.79 -26.84
C GLU A 18 17.37 -46.67 -26.35
N LYS A 19 17.29 -47.93 -26.80
CA LYS A 19 16.32 -48.92 -26.29
C LYS A 19 16.73 -49.54 -24.96
N GLU A 20 18.00 -49.88 -24.78
CA GLU A 20 18.48 -50.45 -23.51
C GLU A 20 18.38 -49.43 -22.36
N GLU A 21 18.69 -48.15 -22.62
CA GLU A 21 18.43 -47.07 -21.66
C GLU A 21 16.93 -46.91 -21.35
N ALA A 22 16.06 -46.97 -22.37
CA ALA A 22 14.60 -46.87 -22.18
C ALA A 22 14.01 -48.07 -21.41
N ILE A 23 14.58 -49.27 -21.53
CA ILE A 23 14.17 -50.45 -20.76
C ILE A 23 14.62 -50.32 -19.30
N ASN A 24 15.88 -49.93 -19.03
CA ASN A 24 16.35 -49.67 -17.67
C ASN A 24 15.52 -48.57 -16.96
N LEU A 25 15.11 -47.52 -17.69
CA LEU A 25 14.23 -46.46 -17.18
C LEU A 25 12.77 -46.88 -16.96
N LEU A 26 12.34 -48.04 -17.48
CA LEU A 26 11.04 -48.64 -17.19
C LEU A 26 11.15 -49.61 -16.00
N GLU A 27 12.17 -50.46 -15.95
CA GLU A 27 12.43 -51.33 -14.78
C GLU A 27 12.67 -50.50 -13.50
N GLN A 28 13.32 -49.32 -13.60
CA GLN A 28 13.44 -48.38 -12.47
C GLN A 28 12.11 -47.70 -12.07
N LYS A 29 11.13 -47.63 -12.98
CA LYS A 29 9.80 -47.09 -12.68
C LYS A 29 8.87 -48.12 -12.04
N GLU A 30 8.83 -49.34 -12.58
CA GLU A 30 8.06 -50.42 -11.96
C GLU A 30 8.56 -50.70 -10.52
N ASN A 31 9.88 -50.71 -10.31
CA ASN A 31 10.48 -50.82 -8.95
C ASN A 31 10.24 -49.60 -8.04
N THR A 32 9.90 -48.41 -8.55
CA THR A 32 9.58 -47.25 -7.69
C THR A 32 8.08 -47.09 -7.47
N GLU A 33 7.23 -47.60 -8.37
CA GLU A 33 5.78 -47.66 -8.16
C GLU A 33 5.43 -48.78 -7.15
N GLU A 34 6.04 -49.97 -7.20
CA GLU A 34 5.85 -51.02 -6.15
C GLU A 34 6.26 -50.56 -4.74
N VAL A 35 7.27 -49.69 -4.62
CA VAL A 35 7.72 -49.13 -3.32
C VAL A 35 6.75 -48.06 -2.80
N VAL A 36 6.12 -47.28 -3.69
CA VAL A 36 5.19 -46.18 -3.34
C VAL A 36 3.76 -46.68 -3.10
N GLU A 37 3.39 -47.86 -3.57
CA GLU A 37 2.17 -48.54 -3.12
C GLU A 37 2.38 -49.15 -1.72
N ARG A 38 3.48 -49.88 -1.49
CA ARG A 38 3.80 -50.45 -0.17
C ARG A 38 3.86 -49.44 0.97
N SER A 39 4.36 -48.22 0.73
CA SER A 39 4.44 -47.20 1.78
C SER A 39 3.09 -46.55 2.14
N LYS A 40 2.02 -46.78 1.37
CA LYS A 40 0.69 -46.19 1.64
C LYS A 40 -0.20 -47.10 2.48
N ASP A 41 -0.02 -48.41 2.35
CA ASP A 41 -0.80 -49.39 3.12
C ASP A 41 -0.40 -49.43 4.61
N GLU A 42 0.77 -48.86 4.98
CA GLU A 42 1.21 -48.74 6.38
C GLU A 42 0.83 -47.41 7.05
N GLU A 43 0.66 -46.29 6.31
CA GLU A 43 0.30 -44.98 6.90
C GLU A 43 -1.21 -44.85 7.24
N THR A 44 -2.08 -45.71 6.70
CA THR A 44 -3.54 -45.59 6.87
C THR A 44 -4.13 -46.33 8.09
N ALA A 45 -3.32 -46.83 9.01
CA ALA A 45 -3.75 -47.73 10.10
C ALA A 45 -3.54 -47.20 11.54
N VAL A 46 -3.17 -45.93 11.72
CA VAL A 46 -2.64 -45.42 13.02
C VAL A 46 -3.39 -44.20 13.61
N GLU A 47 -4.25 -43.49 12.86
CA GLU A 47 -4.87 -42.22 13.31
C GLU A 47 -6.37 -42.28 13.70
N GLU A 48 -6.85 -43.38 14.30
CA GLU A 48 -8.16 -43.42 14.99
C GLU A 48 -8.08 -43.94 16.44
N GLU A 49 -7.27 -43.31 17.30
CA GLU A 49 -7.47 -43.41 18.76
C GLU A 49 -7.12 -42.10 19.52
N ASN A 50 -8.03 -41.67 20.39
CA ASN A 50 -7.89 -40.69 21.49
C ASN A 50 -7.56 -39.20 21.19
N PHE A 51 -8.52 -38.29 21.41
CA PHE A 51 -8.60 -37.47 22.65
C PHE A 51 -9.95 -36.72 22.80
N VAL A 52 -10.24 -36.16 23.99
CA VAL A 52 -11.59 -35.72 24.43
C VAL A 52 -11.57 -34.38 25.24
N GLU A 53 -12.69 -33.62 25.16
CA GLU A 53 -13.19 -32.56 26.08
C GLU A 53 -12.59 -31.12 26.19
N SER A 54 -13.39 -30.15 25.71
CA SER A 54 -13.97 -28.99 26.47
C SER A 54 -13.04 -27.84 26.98
N PRO A 55 -13.53 -26.69 27.54
CA PRO A 55 -14.92 -26.21 27.80
C PRO A 55 -15.32 -24.90 27.05
N VAL A 56 -16.59 -24.66 26.62
CA VAL A 56 -17.84 -24.18 27.32
C VAL A 56 -17.87 -22.66 27.64
N VAL A 57 -19.08 -22.07 27.64
CA VAL A 57 -19.51 -20.63 27.79
C VAL A 57 -19.78 -19.96 26.42
N SER A 58 -20.96 -19.38 26.10
CA SER A 58 -22.25 -19.22 26.83
C SER A 58 -23.45 -18.79 25.95
N ASP A 59 -24.66 -19.15 26.41
CA ASP A 59 -25.98 -18.47 26.35
C ASP A 59 -26.75 -18.18 25.01
N ASP A 60 -27.81 -18.99 24.81
CA ASP A 60 -29.25 -18.63 24.69
C ASP A 60 -29.90 -17.86 23.50
N ASN A 61 -30.64 -18.65 22.69
CA ASN A 61 -32.11 -18.67 22.51
C ASN A 61 -32.93 -17.77 21.52
N ASP A 62 -34.11 -18.34 21.21
CA ASP A 62 -35.32 -17.88 20.50
C ASP A 62 -35.21 -17.75 18.95
N GLU A 63 -35.56 -18.77 18.16
CA GLU A 63 -36.90 -19.36 17.85
C GLU A 63 -37.85 -18.50 17.00
N ASP A 64 -38.28 -19.03 15.84
CA ASP A 64 -39.70 -19.06 15.43
C ASP A 64 -39.96 -20.20 14.40
N PHE A 65 -41.23 -20.54 14.15
CA PHE A 65 -41.69 -21.92 13.81
C PHE A 65 -42.16 -22.20 12.36
N SER A 66 -42.53 -23.47 12.13
CA SER A 66 -43.54 -24.02 11.18
C SER A 66 -43.19 -24.33 9.70
N ASP A 67 -43.78 -25.33 9.00
CA ASP A 67 -44.42 -26.63 9.35
C ASP A 67 -44.66 -27.49 8.06
N ASP A 68 -45.30 -28.67 8.19
CA ASP A 68 -45.76 -29.68 7.18
C ASP A 68 -44.67 -30.53 6.46
N ASP A 69 -44.69 -31.88 6.34
CA ASP A 69 -45.78 -32.90 6.12
C ASP A 69 -46.28 -32.90 4.65
N GLY A 70 -46.54 -33.98 3.87
CA GLY A 70 -46.46 -35.45 3.95
C GLY A 70 -47.25 -36.10 2.76
N SER A 71 -47.23 -37.40 2.39
CA SER A 71 -46.31 -38.54 2.58
C SER A 71 -46.75 -39.76 1.68
N LEU A 72 -46.04 -40.90 1.72
CA LEU A 72 -46.40 -42.29 1.28
C LEU A 72 -46.28 -42.79 -0.20
N GLY A 73 -45.95 -44.10 -0.32
CA GLY A 73 -45.89 -44.95 -1.54
C GLY A 73 -44.49 -45.56 -1.82
N GLU A 74 -44.05 -46.65 -1.17
CA GLU A 74 -44.22 -48.10 -1.52
C GLU A 74 -43.64 -48.52 -2.91
N SER A 75 -42.96 -49.66 -3.14
CA SER A 75 -42.39 -50.81 -2.35
C SER A 75 -41.55 -51.70 -3.32
N GLY A 76 -40.71 -52.70 -2.97
CA GLY A 76 -40.24 -53.31 -1.70
C GLY A 76 -39.65 -54.74 -1.93
N SER A 77 -38.79 -55.23 -1.03
CA SER A 77 -38.37 -56.66 -0.75
C SER A 77 -37.69 -57.50 -1.88
N GLU A 78 -37.04 -58.67 -1.68
CA GLU A 78 -36.99 -59.69 -0.58
C GLU A 78 -35.57 -60.33 -0.40
N ASP A 79 -35.15 -60.59 0.87
CA ASP A 79 -34.52 -61.80 1.50
C ASP A 79 -33.28 -62.54 0.88
N SER A 80 -32.52 -63.44 1.56
CA SER A 80 -32.75 -64.22 2.80
C SER A 80 -31.49 -64.64 3.64
N HIS A 81 -31.74 -64.87 4.93
CA HIS A 81 -30.95 -65.37 6.09
C HIS A 81 -30.02 -66.65 6.05
N LEU A 82 -29.01 -66.67 6.96
CA LEU A 82 -28.56 -67.75 7.92
C LEU A 82 -28.01 -69.13 7.41
N SER A 83 -27.26 -69.98 8.17
CA SER A 83 -26.44 -69.93 9.43
C SER A 83 -25.68 -71.26 9.71
N GLY A 84 -24.70 -71.27 10.65
CA GLY A 84 -24.04 -72.46 11.26
C GLY A 84 -22.49 -72.45 11.10
N GLU A 85 -21.59 -72.61 12.08
CA GLU A 85 -21.52 -73.41 13.35
C GLU A 85 -21.34 -74.93 13.09
N GLU A 86 -20.49 -75.73 13.77
CA GLU A 86 -19.54 -75.63 14.92
C GLU A 86 -18.06 -75.90 14.42
N ASP A 87 -16.94 -76.22 15.10
CA ASP A 87 -16.41 -76.38 16.50
C ASP A 87 -14.83 -76.29 16.37
N VAL A 88 -14.01 -75.46 17.06
CA VAL A 88 -13.46 -75.42 18.45
C VAL A 88 -12.21 -76.32 18.76
N PHE A 89 -11.24 -75.76 19.53
CA PHE A 89 -10.06 -76.36 20.23
C PHE A 89 -8.81 -76.84 19.42
N VAL A 90 -7.54 -76.83 19.90
CA VAL A 90 -6.73 -75.90 20.78
C VAL A 90 -5.27 -76.42 20.90
N SER A 91 -4.34 -75.60 21.43
CA SER A 91 -2.89 -75.87 21.72
C SER A 91 -1.96 -75.86 20.50
N SER A 92 -0.66 -75.53 20.61
CA SER A 92 0.16 -75.19 21.80
C SER A 92 1.24 -74.15 21.46
N ASP A 93 1.70 -73.43 22.47
CA ASP A 93 2.84 -72.49 22.43
C ASP A 93 4.22 -73.18 22.33
N GLY A 94 5.26 -72.38 22.08
CA GLY A 94 6.68 -72.71 22.26
C GLY A 94 7.44 -73.09 20.98
N GLU A 95 8.73 -72.79 20.83
CA GLU A 95 9.70 -72.11 21.73
C GLU A 95 10.92 -71.64 20.89
N ASP A 96 11.54 -70.51 21.27
CA ASP A 96 13.01 -70.26 21.23
C ASP A 96 13.82 -70.30 19.90
N SER A 97 15.02 -69.71 19.76
CA SER A 97 15.86 -68.86 20.66
C SER A 97 16.94 -68.06 19.90
N PHE A 98 17.31 -66.90 20.46
CA PHE A 98 18.66 -66.28 20.58
C PHE A 98 19.63 -66.10 19.37
N ASP A 99 19.81 -64.82 18.98
CA ASP A 99 20.97 -63.94 19.34
C ASP A 99 22.41 -64.09 18.75
N ALA A 100 23.13 -62.96 18.82
CA ALA A 100 24.59 -62.76 18.89
C ALA A 100 25.56 -63.08 17.70
N LYS A 101 25.90 -62.01 16.97
CA LYS A 101 27.25 -61.44 16.67
C LYS A 101 28.55 -62.29 16.49
N SER A 102 29.36 -61.76 15.56
CA SER A 102 30.84 -61.63 15.51
C SER A 102 31.76 -62.85 15.32
N ASP A 103 32.30 -62.94 14.10
CA ASP A 103 33.73 -62.76 13.73
C ASP A 103 34.83 -63.73 14.23
N ASP A 104 35.69 -64.12 13.28
CA ASP A 104 37.14 -64.40 13.35
C ASP A 104 37.70 -65.60 14.16
N VAL A 105 38.88 -66.18 13.85
CA VAL A 105 39.70 -66.27 12.62
C VAL A 105 40.61 -67.53 12.75
N SER A 106 40.94 -68.20 11.64
CA SER A 106 41.95 -69.29 11.56
C SER A 106 41.73 -70.55 12.45
N GLY A 107 42.46 -71.66 12.29
CA GLY A 107 43.37 -72.08 11.21
C GLY A 107 44.16 -73.36 11.54
N ASN A 108 44.41 -74.19 10.52
CA ASN A 108 45.39 -75.31 10.46
C ASN A 108 45.33 -76.46 11.51
N GLY A 109 45.85 -77.65 11.17
CA GLY A 109 46.05 -78.71 12.19
C GLY A 109 46.27 -80.18 11.76
N ALA A 110 46.17 -80.51 10.47
CA ALA A 110 46.61 -81.77 9.83
C ALA A 110 46.88 -83.05 10.68
N SER A 111 45.94 -84.01 10.68
CA SER A 111 46.23 -85.47 10.64
C SER A 111 44.93 -86.29 10.44
N GLY A 112 44.92 -87.45 9.77
CA GLY A 112 45.96 -88.06 8.93
C GLY A 112 45.69 -89.56 8.61
N SER A 113 46.42 -90.11 7.64
CA SER A 113 46.51 -91.54 7.27
C SER A 113 45.29 -92.22 6.56
N GLY A 114 45.61 -93.23 5.72
CA GLY A 114 44.66 -93.98 4.87
C GLY A 114 44.83 -93.60 3.38
N ARG A 115 45.58 -94.35 2.55
CA ARG A 115 45.31 -95.70 1.98
C ARG A 115 44.11 -95.70 1.00
N ASP A 116 44.22 -96.27 -0.20
CA ASP A 116 45.40 -96.83 -0.90
C ASP A 116 45.13 -96.91 -2.42
N ASP A 117 46.12 -97.43 -3.15
CA ASP A 117 45.97 -98.16 -4.44
C ASP A 117 45.50 -97.43 -5.73
N THR A 118 46.51 -97.17 -6.59
CA THR A 118 46.73 -97.79 -7.94
C THR A 118 45.60 -97.76 -9.03
N GLU A 119 45.88 -97.69 -10.34
CA GLU A 119 47.15 -97.80 -11.09
C GLU A 119 47.17 -97.02 -12.44
N HIS A 120 48.32 -97.10 -13.12
CA HIS A 120 48.79 -96.50 -14.39
C HIS A 120 47.79 -96.13 -15.52
N GLY A 121 48.10 -95.16 -16.41
CA GLY A 121 49.29 -94.28 -16.50
C GLY A 121 49.87 -94.13 -17.92
N LYS A 122 51.05 -93.50 -18.05
CA LYS A 122 51.98 -93.49 -19.21
C LYS A 122 51.51 -92.71 -20.46
N ASP A 123 52.32 -92.10 -21.34
CA ASP A 123 53.77 -91.76 -21.52
C ASP A 123 53.73 -90.67 -22.67
N ASP A 124 54.64 -89.73 -22.98
CA ASP A 124 56.00 -89.20 -22.65
C ASP A 124 56.02 -87.71 -23.16
N ASP A 125 56.98 -86.77 -23.02
CA ASP A 125 58.15 -86.44 -22.16
C ASP A 125 58.70 -85.02 -22.59
N ALA A 126 59.82 -84.53 -22.00
CA ALA A 126 60.80 -83.52 -22.50
C ALA A 126 60.64 -81.99 -22.25
N GLU A 127 61.35 -81.53 -21.20
CA GLU A 127 62.27 -80.35 -21.11
C GLU A 127 61.84 -78.89 -21.44
N SER A 128 61.86 -78.00 -20.42
CA SER A 128 62.98 -77.03 -20.25
C SER A 128 62.98 -76.22 -18.93
N ASP A 129 64.01 -76.45 -18.10
CA ASP A 129 64.71 -75.56 -17.13
C ASP A 129 63.98 -74.77 -15.99
N ASP A 130 64.74 -74.40 -14.95
CA ASP A 130 64.27 -73.89 -13.65
C ASP A 130 64.96 -72.58 -13.20
N SER A 131 64.23 -71.72 -12.47
CA SER A 131 64.78 -70.73 -11.52
C SER A 131 63.67 -69.90 -10.84
N ARG A 132 62.98 -70.48 -9.84
CA ARG A 132 62.09 -69.71 -8.94
C ARG A 132 62.89 -68.92 -7.89
N THR A 133 62.74 -67.59 -7.87
CA THR A 133 62.91 -66.79 -6.65
C THR A 133 61.59 -66.72 -5.90
N VAL A 134 61.56 -67.14 -4.64
CA VAL A 134 60.39 -67.01 -3.78
C VAL A 134 60.15 -65.54 -3.44
N VAL A 135 58.90 -65.09 -3.61
CA VAL A 135 58.37 -63.86 -3.02
C VAL A 135 57.27 -64.32 -2.06
N GLU A 136 57.31 -63.87 -0.81
CA GLU A 136 56.29 -64.20 0.18
C GLU A 136 55.03 -63.34 -0.11
N GLU A 137 53.88 -64.00 -0.26
CA GLU A 137 52.59 -63.33 -0.47
C GLU A 137 52.13 -62.77 0.88
N SER A 138 52.01 -61.44 0.97
CA SER A 138 51.91 -60.66 2.21
C SER A 138 50.76 -59.64 2.16
N ASP A 139 49.63 -60.06 1.60
CA ASP A 139 48.43 -59.24 1.38
C ASP A 139 47.14 -60.06 1.66
N SER A 140 47.15 -60.78 2.79
CA SER A 140 45.92 -61.28 3.42
C SER A 140 45.35 -60.21 4.34
N SER A 141 44.04 -60.01 4.34
CA SER A 141 43.38 -59.11 5.30
C SER A 141 43.39 -59.64 6.74
N GLU A 142 43.94 -60.83 6.98
CA GLU A 142 44.19 -61.40 8.32
C GLU A 142 45.52 -60.92 8.94
N ASP A 143 46.40 -60.23 8.19
CA ASP A 143 47.67 -59.69 8.71
C ASP A 143 47.53 -58.26 9.32
N GLU A 144 46.31 -57.81 9.61
CA GLU A 144 46.14 -56.70 10.57
C GLU A 144 46.52 -57.18 11.99
N VAL A 145 47.13 -56.32 12.79
CA VAL A 145 47.65 -56.70 14.12
C VAL A 145 46.50 -57.15 15.02
N ASP A 146 46.51 -58.44 15.43
CA ASP A 146 45.56 -59.10 16.34
C ASP A 146 44.72 -58.09 17.15
N PRO A 147 43.42 -57.91 16.85
CA PRO A 147 42.61 -56.85 17.46
C PRO A 147 42.49 -57.09 18.96
N ARG A 148 43.31 -56.36 19.70
CA ARG A 148 43.58 -56.56 21.13
C ARG A 148 42.31 -56.52 21.98
N ASN A 149 41.31 -55.74 21.57
CA ASN A 149 39.99 -55.65 22.17
C ASN A 149 38.94 -56.35 21.29
N THR A 150 38.16 -57.27 21.86
CA THR A 150 37.28 -58.20 21.12
C THR A 150 35.79 -57.82 21.11
N ILE A 151 35.43 -56.59 21.52
CA ILE A 151 34.02 -56.17 21.64
C ILE A 151 33.28 -55.95 20.30
N GLY A 152 34.02 -55.81 19.19
CA GLY A 152 33.48 -55.50 17.87
C GLY A 152 32.80 -54.12 17.79
N ASP A 153 31.98 -53.87 16.77
CA ASP A 153 31.25 -52.60 16.64
C ASP A 153 30.16 -52.49 17.73
N VAL A 154 30.52 -51.88 18.85
CA VAL A 154 29.71 -51.67 20.05
C VAL A 154 29.92 -50.23 20.55
N PRO A 155 28.86 -49.49 20.91
CA PRO A 155 29.00 -48.14 21.42
C PRO A 155 29.86 -48.03 22.69
N LEU A 156 31.11 -47.59 22.53
CA LEU A 156 32.11 -47.32 23.59
C LEU A 156 31.60 -46.42 24.75
N LYS A 157 30.43 -45.79 24.59
CA LYS A 157 29.69 -45.12 25.67
C LYS A 157 29.41 -46.03 26.87
N TRP A 158 29.07 -47.30 26.66
CA TRP A 158 28.72 -48.21 27.76
C TRP A 158 29.90 -48.49 28.71
N TYR A 159 31.12 -48.54 28.18
CA TYR A 159 32.32 -48.71 29.00
C TYR A 159 32.81 -47.41 29.67
N LYS A 160 32.15 -46.25 29.52
CA LYS A 160 32.70 -44.98 30.03
C LYS A 160 32.84 -44.92 31.54
N GLU A 161 31.89 -45.47 32.28
CA GLU A 161 31.87 -45.48 33.76
C GLU A 161 32.64 -46.67 34.37
N GLU A 162 32.96 -47.69 33.56
CA GLU A 162 33.75 -48.87 33.94
C GLU A 162 35.26 -48.61 33.99
N GLU A 163 36.02 -49.39 34.78
CA GLU A 163 37.50 -49.31 34.82
C GLU A 163 38.21 -49.90 33.58
N HIS A 164 37.47 -50.58 32.71
CA HIS A 164 37.99 -51.40 31.62
C HIS A 164 37.16 -51.20 30.35
N ILE A 165 37.78 -51.44 29.18
CA ILE A 165 37.10 -51.41 27.87
C ILE A 165 37.21 -52.83 27.31
N GLY A 166 36.14 -53.61 27.44
CA GLY A 166 36.13 -54.98 26.91
C GLY A 166 37.14 -55.92 27.58
N TYR A 167 37.42 -57.02 26.86
CA TYR A 167 38.26 -58.12 27.31
C TYR A 167 39.18 -58.58 26.16
N ASP A 168 40.40 -59.02 26.50
CA ASP A 168 41.28 -59.75 25.59
C ASP A 168 40.57 -61.07 25.17
N LEU A 169 40.94 -61.65 24.02
CA LEU A 169 40.44 -62.96 23.55
C LEU A 169 40.54 -64.09 24.60
N ALA A 170 41.50 -63.99 25.52
CA ALA A 170 41.69 -64.89 26.66
C ALA A 170 40.76 -64.59 27.87
N GLY A 171 39.72 -63.77 27.72
CA GLY A 171 38.74 -63.46 28.78
C GLY A 171 39.25 -62.53 29.88
N LYS A 172 40.27 -61.71 29.61
CA LYS A 172 40.96 -60.86 30.61
C LYS A 172 40.60 -59.38 30.41
N LYS A 173 40.24 -58.68 31.49
CA LYS A 173 39.81 -57.26 31.44
C LYS A 173 40.94 -56.34 30.92
N ILE A 174 40.66 -55.60 29.85
CA ILE A 174 41.57 -54.56 29.32
C ILE A 174 41.33 -53.28 30.12
N LYS A 175 42.14 -53.06 31.18
CA LYS A 175 42.05 -51.83 31.98
C LYS A 175 42.45 -50.62 31.15
N LYS A 176 41.67 -49.54 31.28
CA LYS A 176 42.01 -48.21 30.74
C LYS A 176 43.33 -47.72 31.32
N LYS A 177 44.04 -46.87 30.59
CA LYS A 177 45.15 -46.12 31.15
C LYS A 177 44.61 -44.99 32.02
N GLU A 178 45.32 -44.69 33.11
CA GLU A 178 45.00 -43.52 33.93
C GLU A 178 45.23 -42.27 33.09
N ARG A 179 44.13 -41.61 32.71
CA ARG A 179 44.18 -40.40 31.88
C ARG A 179 44.84 -39.28 32.67
N GLN A 180 46.04 -38.89 32.22
CA GLN A 180 46.76 -37.72 32.72
C GLN A 180 45.89 -36.46 32.58
N ASP A 181 46.15 -35.47 33.44
CA ASP A 181 45.33 -34.27 33.48
C ASP A 181 45.40 -33.49 32.16
N LYS A 182 44.36 -32.69 31.86
CA LYS A 182 44.25 -32.01 30.56
C LYS A 182 45.36 -30.99 30.29
N LEU A 183 46.06 -30.54 31.33
CA LEU A 183 47.21 -29.66 31.22
C LEU A 183 48.50 -30.42 30.93
N ASP A 184 48.74 -31.57 31.58
CA ASP A 184 49.96 -32.38 31.37
C ASP A 184 49.96 -33.03 29.98
N SER A 185 48.81 -33.59 29.57
CA SER A 185 48.61 -34.10 28.20
C SER A 185 48.77 -32.99 27.15
N PHE A 186 48.30 -31.78 27.40
CA PHE A 186 48.53 -30.64 26.50
C PHE A 186 50.00 -30.22 26.44
N LEU A 187 50.71 -30.18 27.57
CA LEU A 187 52.15 -29.86 27.59
C LEU A 187 52.97 -30.91 26.81
N ALA A 188 52.72 -32.20 27.03
CA ALA A 188 53.32 -33.28 26.24
C ALA A 188 53.01 -33.15 24.74
N SER A 189 51.80 -32.73 24.38
CA SER A 189 51.37 -32.53 22.99
C SER A 189 52.08 -31.37 22.26
N VAL A 190 52.68 -30.44 23.00
CA VAL A 190 53.37 -29.24 22.48
C VAL A 190 54.88 -29.48 22.32
N ASP A 191 55.52 -30.19 23.26
CA ASP A 191 56.95 -30.49 23.18
C ASP A 191 57.28 -31.58 22.13
N ASP A 192 56.36 -32.51 21.87
CA ASP A 192 56.63 -33.66 21.00
C ASP A 192 56.40 -33.34 19.50
N SER A 193 57.46 -32.90 18.81
CA SER A 193 57.44 -32.48 17.39
C SER A 193 56.85 -33.47 16.36
N LYS A 194 56.62 -34.73 16.76
CA LYS A 194 55.97 -35.76 15.94
C LYS A 194 54.44 -35.76 16.04
N ASN A 195 53.84 -35.06 17.00
CA ASN A 195 52.44 -35.20 17.41
C ASN A 195 51.43 -35.22 16.23
N TRP A 196 51.65 -34.42 15.18
CA TRP A 196 50.83 -34.42 13.94
C TRP A 196 50.78 -35.75 13.15
N ARG A 197 51.55 -36.76 13.55
CA ARG A 197 51.54 -38.13 13.00
C ARG A 197 50.86 -39.14 13.91
N LYS A 198 50.54 -38.76 15.14
CA LYS A 198 49.85 -39.63 16.11
C LYS A 198 48.36 -39.56 15.86
N ILE A 199 47.71 -40.72 15.93
CA ILE A 199 46.26 -40.84 15.96
C ILE A 199 45.93 -41.62 17.24
N TYR A 200 45.07 -41.05 18.07
CA TYR A 200 44.57 -41.73 19.27
C TYR A 200 43.43 -42.67 18.86
N ASP A 201 43.57 -43.94 19.20
CA ASP A 201 42.54 -44.94 19.01
C ASP A 201 41.67 -45.05 20.27
N GLU A 202 40.38 -44.68 20.15
CA GLU A 202 39.42 -44.80 21.25
C GLU A 202 39.04 -46.26 21.56
N TYR A 203 39.29 -47.22 20.65
CA TYR A 203 38.90 -48.62 20.79
C TYR A 203 39.89 -49.43 21.63
N ASN A 204 41.21 -49.19 21.48
CA ASN A 204 42.26 -49.82 22.29
C ASN A 204 42.87 -48.91 23.39
N ASP A 205 42.50 -47.63 23.46
CA ASP A 205 43.05 -46.62 24.40
C ASP A 205 44.58 -46.41 24.25
N GLU A 206 45.07 -46.35 23.01
CA GLU A 206 46.49 -46.18 22.67
C GLU A 206 46.72 -45.09 21.60
N GLU A 207 47.92 -44.51 21.53
CA GLU A 207 48.32 -43.55 20.48
C GLU A 207 49.21 -44.24 19.43
N VAL A 208 48.80 -44.22 18.17
CA VAL A 208 49.50 -44.87 17.05
C VAL A 208 50.25 -43.82 16.21
N GLU A 209 51.58 -43.94 16.07
CA GLU A 209 52.39 -43.05 15.20
C GLU A 209 52.45 -43.59 13.76
N LEU A 210 51.84 -42.89 12.79
CA LEU A 210 51.91 -43.27 11.37
C LEU A 210 53.35 -43.23 10.82
N THR A 211 53.77 -44.30 10.15
CA THR A 211 55.14 -44.44 9.66
C THR A 211 55.45 -43.49 8.52
N LYS A 212 56.71 -43.46 8.10
CA LYS A 212 57.15 -42.61 6.99
C LYS A 212 56.73 -43.15 5.62
N ASP A 213 56.28 -44.40 5.55
CA ASP A 213 56.04 -45.08 4.28
C ASP A 213 54.54 -45.25 3.97
N GLU A 214 53.67 -45.49 4.96
CA GLU A 214 52.21 -45.25 4.81
C GLU A 214 51.95 -43.82 4.31
N VAL A 215 52.58 -42.83 4.95
CA VAL A 215 52.42 -41.40 4.59
C VAL A 215 52.98 -41.08 3.20
N LYS A 216 53.86 -41.93 2.61
CA LYS A 216 54.24 -41.84 1.19
C LYS A 216 53.20 -42.51 0.29
N VAL A 217 52.72 -43.70 0.64
CA VAL A 217 51.69 -44.44 -0.11
C VAL A 217 50.41 -43.61 -0.22
N ILE A 218 49.88 -43.11 0.90
CA ILE A 218 48.72 -42.20 0.94
C ILE A 218 48.95 -40.98 0.03
N LYS A 219 50.17 -40.42 0.00
CA LYS A 219 50.53 -39.28 -0.87
C LYS A 219 50.78 -39.64 -2.35
N ARG A 220 50.94 -40.92 -2.70
CA ARG A 220 50.90 -41.41 -4.10
C ARG A 220 49.44 -41.62 -4.53
N LEU A 221 48.65 -42.27 -3.68
CA LEU A 221 47.24 -42.62 -3.89
C LEU A 221 46.38 -41.36 -4.07
N LEU A 222 46.51 -40.36 -3.19
CA LEU A 222 45.89 -39.02 -3.32
C LEU A 222 46.33 -38.23 -4.56
N LYS A 223 47.34 -38.70 -5.31
CA LYS A 223 47.82 -38.11 -6.56
C LYS A 223 47.54 -38.99 -7.78
N GLY A 224 46.69 -40.01 -7.64
CA GLY A 224 46.33 -40.93 -8.73
C GLY A 224 47.51 -41.74 -9.27
N LYS A 225 48.53 -42.01 -8.44
CA LYS A 225 49.69 -42.85 -8.80
C LYS A 225 49.60 -44.22 -8.13
N ALA A 226 50.18 -45.22 -8.78
CA ALA A 226 50.31 -46.57 -8.24
C ALA A 226 50.91 -46.55 -6.80
N PRO A 227 50.42 -47.41 -5.87
CA PRO A 227 50.93 -47.45 -4.50
C PRO A 227 52.41 -47.84 -4.41
N HIS A 228 52.79 -48.93 -5.08
CA HIS A 228 54.16 -49.44 -5.16
C HIS A 228 55.00 -48.61 -6.13
N ALA A 229 56.33 -48.61 -5.94
CA ALA A 229 57.24 -47.79 -6.74
C ALA A 229 57.57 -48.43 -8.11
N ASP A 230 57.49 -49.76 -8.19
CA ASP A 230 58.16 -50.59 -9.20
C ASP A 230 57.19 -51.14 -10.27
N PHE A 231 55.96 -50.63 -10.29
CA PHE A 231 54.92 -50.99 -11.27
C PHE A 231 55.15 -50.29 -12.62
N ASP A 232 55.44 -51.07 -13.67
CA ASP A 232 55.44 -50.60 -15.07
C ASP A 232 54.03 -50.76 -15.69
N PRO A 233 53.34 -49.66 -16.08
CA PRO A 233 52.02 -49.73 -16.69
C PRO A 233 51.95 -50.31 -18.12
N PHE A 234 53.09 -50.61 -18.76
CA PHE A 234 53.15 -50.90 -20.21
C PHE A 234 53.85 -52.22 -20.60
N ALA A 235 53.83 -53.22 -19.72
CA ALA A 235 54.39 -54.55 -20.01
C ALA A 235 53.68 -55.25 -21.20
N PRO A 236 54.44 -55.95 -22.09
CA PRO A 236 53.87 -56.69 -23.23
C PRO A 236 53.26 -58.04 -22.82
N TYR A 237 52.21 -58.47 -23.53
CA TYR A 237 51.48 -59.71 -23.27
C TYR A 237 52.21 -60.96 -23.83
N VAL A 238 52.14 -62.07 -23.10
CA VAL A 238 52.72 -63.37 -23.47
C VAL A 238 51.66 -64.47 -23.34
N ASP A 239 51.45 -65.22 -24.42
CA ASP A 239 50.50 -66.33 -24.46
C ASP A 239 51.22 -67.61 -24.02
N TRP A 240 51.03 -68.00 -22.76
CA TRP A 240 51.89 -68.98 -22.06
C TRP A 240 51.52 -70.45 -22.29
N PHE A 241 50.44 -70.74 -23.02
CA PHE A 241 49.94 -72.10 -23.22
C PHE A 241 49.22 -72.27 -24.56
N SER A 242 49.78 -73.07 -25.46
CA SER A 242 49.17 -73.43 -26.74
C SER A 242 49.03 -74.95 -26.86
N TRP A 243 47.80 -75.45 -26.98
CA TRP A 243 47.48 -76.88 -27.02
C TRP A 243 47.31 -77.36 -28.46
N ASP A 244 48.10 -78.36 -28.87
CA ASP A 244 48.08 -78.87 -30.25
C ASP A 244 47.28 -80.20 -30.39
N ASP A 245 46.51 -80.30 -31.46
CA ASP A 245 45.90 -81.49 -32.06
C ASP A 245 45.29 -82.61 -31.15
N SER A 246 44.17 -82.33 -30.46
CA SER A 246 43.39 -83.38 -29.76
C SER A 246 42.45 -84.17 -30.68
N LYS A 247 42.56 -85.51 -30.66
CA LYS A 247 41.74 -86.44 -31.47
C LYS A 247 40.56 -87.07 -30.71
N HIS A 248 40.41 -86.79 -29.42
CA HIS A 248 39.30 -87.27 -28.58
C HIS A 248 38.74 -86.15 -27.68
N PRO A 249 37.42 -86.13 -27.40
CA PRO A 249 36.84 -85.19 -26.46
C PRO A 249 37.31 -85.51 -25.02
N LEU A 250 37.53 -84.48 -24.20
CA LEU A 250 38.01 -84.63 -22.81
C LEU A 250 37.01 -85.32 -21.85
N SER A 251 35.83 -85.72 -22.33
CA SER A 251 34.84 -86.45 -21.54
C SER A 251 34.05 -87.43 -22.39
N SER A 252 33.85 -88.64 -21.85
CA SER A 252 33.07 -89.74 -22.44
C SER A 252 31.61 -89.79 -21.96
N ALA A 253 31.12 -88.74 -21.30
CA ALA A 253 29.78 -88.69 -20.73
C ALA A 253 28.68 -88.93 -21.80
N PRO A 254 27.74 -89.89 -21.59
CA PRO A 254 26.76 -90.26 -22.59
C PRO A 254 25.77 -89.13 -22.88
N GLU A 255 25.46 -88.91 -24.17
CA GLU A 255 24.64 -87.77 -24.58
C GLU A 255 23.21 -87.82 -24.02
N PRO A 256 22.74 -86.76 -23.33
CA PRO A 256 21.40 -86.75 -22.75
C PRO A 256 20.35 -86.59 -23.85
N LYS A 257 19.24 -87.36 -23.76
CA LYS A 257 18.15 -87.43 -24.76
C LYS A 257 17.59 -86.08 -25.24
N ARG A 258 17.78 -84.99 -24.49
CA ARG A 258 17.48 -83.60 -24.90
C ARG A 258 18.30 -83.09 -26.10
N ARG A 259 19.36 -83.77 -26.52
CA ARG A 259 20.12 -83.48 -27.76
C ARG A 259 19.45 -84.06 -29.02
N PHE A 260 18.63 -85.13 -28.87
CA PHE A 260 18.02 -85.86 -30.00
C PHE A 260 16.49 -85.67 -30.13
N ILE A 261 15.85 -85.12 -29.10
CA ILE A 261 14.39 -84.86 -29.05
C ILE A 261 14.18 -83.33 -29.10
N PRO A 262 13.18 -82.82 -29.85
CA PRO A 262 12.86 -81.39 -29.89
C PRO A 262 12.75 -80.74 -28.51
N SER A 263 13.22 -79.48 -28.41
CA SER A 263 13.47 -78.82 -27.13
C SER A 263 12.19 -78.61 -26.32
N LYS A 264 12.11 -79.26 -25.15
CA LYS A 264 11.01 -79.03 -24.19
C LYS A 264 10.98 -77.60 -23.66
N TRP A 265 12.12 -76.91 -23.63
CA TRP A 265 12.19 -75.49 -23.26
C TRP A 265 11.59 -74.58 -24.33
N GLU A 266 11.92 -74.86 -25.60
CA GLU A 266 11.31 -74.19 -26.75
C GLU A 266 9.80 -74.42 -26.79
N SER A 267 9.35 -75.67 -26.62
CA SER A 267 7.92 -75.98 -26.50
C SER A 267 7.24 -75.22 -25.34
N LYS A 268 7.88 -75.08 -24.17
CA LYS A 268 7.37 -74.26 -23.05
C LYS A 268 7.26 -72.78 -23.43
N LYS A 269 8.27 -72.21 -24.10
CA LYS A 269 8.22 -70.83 -24.63
C LYS A 269 7.16 -70.66 -25.72
N VAL A 270 7.01 -71.59 -26.66
CA VAL A 270 5.96 -71.56 -27.68
C VAL A 270 4.57 -71.60 -27.04
N VAL A 271 4.34 -72.42 -26.00
CA VAL A 271 3.08 -72.42 -25.24
C VAL A 271 2.87 -71.09 -24.49
N GLN A 272 3.92 -70.49 -23.93
CA GLN A 272 3.85 -69.16 -23.31
C GLN A 272 3.49 -68.07 -24.33
N TYR A 273 4.12 -68.06 -25.50
CA TYR A 273 3.77 -67.13 -26.58
C TYR A 273 2.36 -67.39 -27.10
N VAL A 274 1.92 -68.64 -27.32
CA VAL A 274 0.54 -68.97 -27.70
C VAL A 274 -0.48 -68.49 -26.67
N ARG A 275 -0.17 -68.52 -25.36
CA ARG A 275 -1.01 -67.90 -24.33
C ARG A 275 -1.03 -66.37 -24.43
N ALA A 276 0.11 -65.71 -24.67
CA ALA A 276 0.19 -64.27 -24.84
C ALA A 276 -0.55 -63.78 -26.11
N ILE A 277 -0.43 -64.51 -27.23
CA ILE A 277 -1.17 -64.28 -28.48
C ILE A 277 -2.67 -64.43 -28.25
N ARG A 278 -3.11 -65.49 -27.57
CA ARG A 278 -4.53 -65.69 -27.20
C ARG A 278 -5.06 -64.63 -26.24
N LYS A 279 -4.21 -64.06 -25.38
CA LYS A 279 -4.52 -62.89 -24.54
C LYS A 279 -4.45 -61.55 -25.30
N GLY A 280 -4.12 -61.55 -26.60
CA GLY A 280 -4.00 -60.33 -27.41
C GLY A 280 -2.76 -59.47 -27.15
N LEU A 281 -1.85 -59.91 -26.27
CA LEU A 281 -0.62 -59.23 -25.87
C LEU A 281 0.45 -59.24 -26.97
N ILE A 282 0.41 -60.25 -27.85
CA ILE A 282 1.29 -60.35 -29.02
C ILE A 282 0.42 -60.39 -30.28
N LYS A 283 0.63 -59.41 -31.16
CA LYS A 283 0.02 -59.29 -32.48
C LYS A 283 1.14 -59.28 -33.52
N PHE A 284 0.98 -60.04 -34.61
CA PHE A 284 2.05 -60.21 -35.60
C PHE A 284 1.94 -59.27 -36.81
N ASP A 285 0.72 -58.81 -37.14
CA ASP A 285 0.44 -57.99 -38.31
C ASP A 285 0.02 -56.56 -37.90
N GLU A 286 0.96 -55.77 -37.39
CA GLU A 286 0.86 -54.31 -37.54
C GLU A 286 1.81 -53.87 -38.67
N LYS A 287 1.23 -53.38 -39.77
CA LYS A 287 1.97 -52.48 -40.66
C LYS A 287 2.48 -51.31 -39.82
N PRO A 288 3.70 -50.77 -40.06
CA PRO A 288 4.17 -49.60 -39.32
C PRO A 288 3.12 -48.50 -39.42
N LYS A 289 2.62 -48.04 -38.27
CA LYS A 289 1.64 -46.95 -38.21
C LYS A 289 2.29 -45.71 -38.81
N GLU A 290 1.76 -45.25 -39.93
CA GLU A 290 2.13 -43.95 -40.49
C GLU A 290 1.57 -42.87 -39.54
N GLU A 291 2.41 -42.38 -38.64
CA GLU A 291 2.06 -41.26 -37.78
C GLU A 291 1.71 -40.05 -38.66
N PRO A 292 0.54 -39.42 -38.48
CA PRO A 292 0.16 -38.28 -39.30
C PRO A 292 1.08 -37.10 -38.98
N ASN A 293 1.74 -36.55 -40.01
CA ASN A 293 2.69 -35.43 -39.89
C ASN A 293 2.13 -34.17 -39.17
N ALA A 294 0.82 -34.08 -38.99
CA ALA A 294 0.16 -33.14 -38.09
C ALA A 294 -1.05 -33.82 -37.43
N TYR A 295 -1.23 -33.57 -36.13
CA TYR A 295 -2.44 -33.92 -35.39
C TYR A 295 -3.27 -32.65 -35.13
N LEU A 296 -4.58 -32.80 -34.95
CA LEU A 296 -5.46 -31.67 -34.63
C LEU A 296 -5.37 -31.38 -33.13
N LEU A 297 -4.62 -30.33 -32.76
CA LEU A 297 -4.38 -29.94 -31.35
C LEU A 297 -5.62 -29.37 -30.65
N TRP A 298 -6.58 -28.84 -31.41
CA TRP A 298 -7.82 -28.25 -30.91
C TRP A 298 -9.01 -29.09 -31.36
N GLY A 299 -9.88 -29.46 -30.42
CA GLY A 299 -11.14 -30.14 -30.69
C GLY A 299 -12.32 -29.18 -30.64
N ASP A 300 -13.51 -29.73 -30.41
CA ASP A 300 -14.70 -28.94 -30.08
C ASP A 300 -14.59 -28.41 -28.63
N ASP A 301 -13.81 -27.34 -28.44
CA ASP A 301 -13.42 -26.74 -27.15
C ASP A 301 -14.58 -26.03 -26.41
N SER A 302 -15.73 -26.69 -26.24
CA SER A 302 -16.87 -26.18 -25.46
C SER A 302 -16.54 -26.03 -23.97
N ASN A 303 -15.64 -26.87 -23.44
CA ASN A 303 -15.40 -27.04 -22.01
C ASN A 303 -14.07 -26.40 -21.52
N ALA A 304 -13.37 -25.66 -22.39
CA ALA A 304 -12.01 -25.16 -22.09
C ALA A 304 -11.97 -23.79 -21.37
N ILE A 305 -13.10 -23.09 -21.26
CA ILE A 305 -13.16 -21.65 -20.92
C ILE A 305 -12.89 -21.36 -19.44
N ASP A 306 -13.22 -22.30 -18.54
CA ASP A 306 -13.29 -22.04 -17.08
C ASP A 306 -11.98 -22.24 -16.31
N ARG A 307 -10.89 -22.67 -16.96
CA ARG A 307 -9.57 -22.88 -16.31
C ARG A 307 -8.79 -21.57 -16.04
N GLN A 308 -9.41 -20.59 -15.37
CA GLN A 308 -8.80 -19.29 -15.07
C GLN A 308 -8.18 -19.20 -13.65
N GLY A 309 -7.28 -20.13 -13.32
CA GLY A 309 -6.51 -20.11 -12.06
C GLY A 309 -5.51 -18.95 -11.96
N LEU A 310 -5.12 -18.33 -13.08
CA LEU A 310 -4.35 -17.09 -13.14
C LEU A 310 -5.04 -16.12 -14.09
N ALA A 311 -5.33 -14.91 -13.61
CA ALA A 311 -6.28 -14.01 -14.26
C ALA A 311 -5.65 -13.19 -15.39
N TYR A 312 -5.24 -13.89 -16.45
CA TYR A 312 -4.62 -13.37 -17.68
C TYR A 312 -5.32 -12.11 -18.22
N ILE A 313 -4.53 -11.07 -18.51
CA ILE A 313 -5.04 -9.84 -19.13
C ILE A 313 -4.87 -9.94 -20.65
N PRO A 314 -5.96 -10.14 -21.41
CA PRO A 314 -5.88 -10.25 -22.86
C PRO A 314 -5.32 -8.96 -23.46
N ALA A 315 -4.56 -9.10 -24.54
CA ALA A 315 -4.04 -7.96 -25.27
C ALA A 315 -5.20 -7.08 -25.80
N PRO A 316 -5.10 -5.74 -25.75
CA PRO A 316 -6.09 -4.87 -26.39
C PRO A 316 -6.25 -5.24 -27.87
N LYS A 317 -7.48 -5.58 -28.28
CA LYS A 317 -7.81 -5.80 -29.68
C LYS A 317 -7.67 -4.45 -30.44
N PRO A 318 -7.17 -4.44 -31.68
CA PRO A 318 -7.24 -3.25 -32.52
C PRO A 318 -8.70 -2.84 -32.73
N LYS A 319 -8.94 -1.58 -33.10
CA LYS A 319 -10.25 -1.17 -33.64
C LYS A 319 -10.53 -1.97 -34.93
N LEU A 320 -11.80 -2.17 -35.24
CA LEU A 320 -12.20 -2.59 -36.59
C LEU A 320 -12.02 -1.40 -37.56
N PRO A 321 -11.59 -1.63 -38.82
CA PRO A 321 -11.42 -0.56 -39.79
C PRO A 321 -12.68 0.30 -39.99
N GLY A 322 -12.51 1.62 -39.85
CA GLY A 322 -13.59 2.59 -39.95
C GLY A 322 -13.75 3.19 -41.36
N HIS A 323 -14.74 4.06 -41.54
CA HIS A 323 -14.90 4.84 -42.78
C HIS A 323 -13.69 5.74 -43.07
N GLU A 324 -13.00 6.20 -42.02
CA GLU A 324 -11.73 6.94 -42.07
C GLU A 324 -10.59 6.16 -42.77
N GLU A 325 -10.51 4.84 -42.56
CA GLU A 325 -9.49 3.95 -43.17
C GLU A 325 -9.88 3.49 -44.59
N SER A 326 -11.09 3.82 -45.06
CA SER A 326 -11.51 3.44 -46.42
C SER A 326 -10.74 4.22 -47.49
N TYR A 327 -10.55 3.63 -48.67
CA TYR A 327 -9.89 4.32 -49.79
C TYR A 327 -10.70 5.49 -50.38
N ASN A 328 -11.96 5.65 -49.98
CA ASN A 328 -12.91 6.61 -50.54
C ASN A 328 -13.82 7.22 -49.45
N PRO A 329 -13.25 7.87 -48.42
CA PRO A 329 -14.00 8.40 -47.29
C PRO A 329 -14.85 9.62 -47.69
N SER A 330 -15.83 10.02 -46.86
CA SER A 330 -16.52 11.30 -47.04
C SER A 330 -15.54 12.47 -46.94
N LEU A 331 -15.91 13.62 -47.50
CA LEU A 331 -15.05 14.81 -47.51
C LEU A 331 -14.74 15.32 -46.09
N GLU A 332 -15.63 15.05 -45.12
CA GLU A 332 -15.50 15.43 -43.71
C GLU A 332 -14.30 14.76 -43.01
N TYR A 333 -13.87 13.59 -43.47
CA TYR A 333 -12.69 12.91 -42.94
C TYR A 333 -11.38 13.42 -43.56
N ILE A 334 -11.42 14.19 -44.65
CA ILE A 334 -10.19 14.65 -45.34
C ILE A 334 -9.72 15.93 -44.64
N PRO A 335 -8.58 15.91 -43.90
CA PRO A 335 -8.15 17.06 -43.12
C PRO A 335 -7.78 18.24 -44.02
N THR A 336 -8.05 19.43 -43.52
CA THR A 336 -7.66 20.70 -44.13
C THR A 336 -6.13 20.88 -44.13
N GLN A 337 -5.65 21.80 -44.96
CA GLN A 337 -4.22 22.11 -45.01
C GLN A 337 -3.68 22.66 -43.67
N GLU A 338 -4.53 23.34 -42.89
CA GLU A 338 -4.21 23.87 -41.56
C GLU A 338 -4.06 22.74 -40.53
N GLU A 339 -4.94 21.74 -40.56
CA GLU A 339 -4.82 20.54 -39.72
C GLU A 339 -3.58 19.72 -40.08
N ILE A 340 -3.28 19.52 -41.37
CA ILE A 340 -2.06 18.85 -41.84
C ILE A 340 -0.80 19.58 -41.32
N ASN A 341 -0.79 20.91 -41.37
CA ASN A 341 0.31 21.71 -40.80
C ASN A 341 0.39 21.55 -39.27
N SER A 342 -0.75 21.48 -38.57
CA SER A 342 -0.77 21.23 -37.12
C SER A 342 -0.20 19.86 -36.75
N TYR A 343 -0.49 18.81 -37.53
CA TYR A 343 0.06 17.46 -37.31
C TYR A 343 1.58 17.41 -37.55
N GLN A 344 2.11 18.25 -38.45
CA GLN A 344 3.57 18.37 -38.64
C GLN A 344 4.26 19.03 -37.42
N LEU A 345 3.58 19.98 -36.76
CA LEU A 345 4.06 20.62 -35.52
C LEU A 345 3.93 19.73 -34.28
N MET A 346 3.06 18.71 -34.29
CA MET A 346 2.96 17.70 -33.22
C MET A 346 4.18 16.76 -33.22
N PHE A 347 4.52 16.23 -32.03
CA PHE A 347 5.50 15.15 -31.87
C PHE A 347 4.98 13.85 -32.52
N GLU A 348 5.90 12.99 -32.96
CA GLU A 348 5.53 11.83 -33.80
C GLU A 348 4.66 10.79 -33.08
N GLU A 349 4.73 10.71 -31.75
CA GLU A 349 3.88 9.84 -30.93
C GLU A 349 2.42 10.32 -30.84
N ASP A 350 2.19 11.65 -30.88
CA ASP A 350 0.86 12.28 -30.78
C ASP A 350 0.15 12.40 -32.15
N ARG A 351 0.86 12.19 -33.27
CA ARG A 351 0.31 12.33 -34.62
C ARG A 351 -0.77 11.29 -34.93
N PRO A 352 -1.79 11.63 -35.74
CA PRO A 352 -2.63 10.63 -36.39
C PRO A 352 -1.77 9.60 -37.13
N LYS A 353 -2.02 8.30 -36.87
CA LYS A 353 -1.18 7.19 -37.38
C LYS A 353 -1.02 7.25 -38.90
N PHE A 354 -2.16 7.36 -39.57
CA PHE A 354 -2.32 7.62 -40.99
C PHE A 354 -3.05 8.96 -41.20
N ILE A 355 -2.91 9.53 -42.40
CA ILE A 355 -3.72 10.66 -42.86
C ILE A 355 -4.71 10.12 -43.90
N PRO A 356 -6.03 10.22 -43.68
CA PRO A 356 -7.03 9.73 -44.63
C PRO A 356 -6.92 10.46 -45.97
N LYS A 357 -6.99 9.70 -47.07
CA LYS A 357 -6.87 10.19 -48.45
C LYS A 357 -7.92 9.53 -49.32
N ARG A 358 -8.60 10.33 -50.14
CA ARG A 358 -9.67 9.88 -51.05
C ARG A 358 -9.11 9.58 -52.44
N PHE A 359 -9.19 8.30 -52.82
CA PHE A 359 -8.81 7.81 -54.14
C PHE A 359 -10.09 7.51 -54.96
N THR A 360 -10.14 7.99 -56.20
CA THR A 360 -11.33 7.85 -57.06
C THR A 360 -11.55 6.43 -57.58
N SER A 361 -10.55 5.54 -57.46
CA SER A 361 -10.64 4.14 -57.89
C SER A 361 -9.68 3.25 -57.10
N LEU A 362 -10.03 1.97 -56.93
CA LEU A 362 -9.19 1.01 -56.21
C LEU A 362 -7.80 0.84 -56.84
N ARG A 363 -7.71 0.91 -58.19
CA ARG A 363 -6.43 0.87 -58.94
C ARG A 363 -5.51 2.07 -58.70
N SER A 364 -5.99 3.14 -58.07
CA SER A 364 -5.20 4.34 -57.73
C SER A 364 -4.77 4.38 -56.26
N VAL A 365 -5.07 3.34 -55.48
CA VAL A 365 -4.60 3.21 -54.09
C VAL A 365 -3.14 2.77 -54.10
N PRO A 366 -2.21 3.54 -53.51
CA PRO A 366 -0.80 3.17 -53.41
C PRO A 366 -0.59 2.09 -52.32
N ALA A 367 0.57 1.43 -52.35
CA ALA A 367 1.01 0.62 -51.22
C ALA A 367 1.20 1.51 -49.97
N TYR A 368 0.75 1.05 -48.80
CA TYR A 368 0.82 1.83 -47.57
C TYR A 368 2.21 1.72 -46.91
N GLU A 369 3.02 2.77 -47.06
CA GLU A 369 4.42 2.84 -46.64
C GLU A 369 4.65 2.47 -45.16
N LYS A 370 3.76 2.91 -44.26
CA LYS A 370 3.88 2.66 -42.81
C LYS A 370 3.39 1.28 -42.37
N ALA A 371 2.85 0.43 -43.26
CA ALA A 371 2.24 -0.86 -42.87
C ALA A 371 3.19 -1.78 -42.08
N VAL A 372 4.49 -1.79 -42.43
CA VAL A 372 5.50 -2.57 -41.70
C VAL A 372 5.77 -1.96 -40.32
N ASN A 373 5.91 -0.63 -40.25
CA ASN A 373 6.21 0.09 -39.01
C ASN A 373 5.07 0.00 -38.00
N GLU A 374 3.81 0.07 -38.45
CA GLU A 374 2.65 -0.07 -37.57
C GLU A 374 2.48 -1.49 -37.03
N ASN A 375 2.72 -2.52 -37.86
CA ASN A 375 2.71 -3.92 -37.40
C ASN A 375 3.87 -4.20 -36.44
N PHE A 376 5.07 -3.69 -36.72
CA PHE A 376 6.22 -3.82 -35.83
C PHE A 376 6.00 -3.10 -34.49
N GLY A 377 5.48 -1.87 -34.53
CA GLY A 377 5.05 -1.12 -33.34
C GLY A 377 4.00 -1.89 -32.54
N ARG A 378 3.00 -2.49 -33.21
CA ARG A 378 2.00 -3.34 -32.55
C ARG A 378 2.60 -4.58 -31.88
N CYS A 379 3.68 -5.15 -32.41
CA CYS A 379 4.43 -6.23 -31.78
C CYS A 379 5.21 -5.75 -30.54
N LEU A 380 5.80 -4.55 -30.58
CA LEU A 380 6.40 -3.91 -29.40
C LEU A 380 5.33 -3.63 -28.32
N ASP A 381 4.15 -3.13 -28.70
CA ASP A 381 2.98 -2.94 -27.81
C ASP A 381 2.50 -4.26 -27.17
N LEU A 382 2.71 -5.41 -27.81
CA LEU A 382 2.35 -6.72 -27.24
C LEU A 382 3.35 -7.19 -26.18
N TYR A 383 4.63 -6.85 -26.36
CA TYR A 383 5.76 -7.40 -25.60
C TYR A 383 6.26 -6.47 -24.48
N LEU A 384 6.44 -5.19 -24.77
CA LEU A 384 7.05 -4.22 -23.85
C LEU A 384 6.03 -3.49 -22.97
N CYS A 385 4.82 -3.21 -23.48
CA CYS A 385 3.87 -2.35 -22.77
C CYS A 385 3.13 -3.12 -21.65
N PRO A 386 3.18 -2.63 -20.38
CA PRO A 386 2.52 -3.29 -19.26
C PRO A 386 0.99 -3.21 -19.39
N ARG A 387 0.32 -4.36 -19.20
CA ARG A 387 -1.14 -4.49 -19.39
C ARG A 387 -1.87 -4.30 -18.05
N ALA A 388 -2.79 -3.35 -17.99
CA ALA A 388 -3.60 -3.07 -16.79
C ALA A 388 -5.09 -2.98 -17.13
N ARG A 389 -5.95 -3.59 -16.30
CA ARG A 389 -7.42 -3.50 -16.46
C ARG A 389 -7.94 -2.15 -15.97
N LYS A 390 -8.10 -1.18 -16.88
CA LYS A 390 -8.75 0.11 -16.58
C LYS A 390 -10.27 -0.02 -16.73
N LYS A 391 -11.03 0.20 -15.65
CA LYS A 391 -12.50 0.35 -15.72
C LYS A 391 -12.82 1.69 -16.40
N ARG A 392 -13.13 1.69 -17.71
CA ARG A 392 -13.57 2.92 -18.39
C ARG A 392 -15.02 3.22 -18.01
N ILE A 393 -15.23 4.37 -17.40
CA ILE A 393 -16.53 4.84 -16.95
C ILE A 393 -17.29 5.38 -18.16
N ASN A 394 -18.13 4.53 -18.77
CA ASN A 394 -19.09 4.93 -19.80
C ASN A 394 -20.38 5.42 -19.10
N ILE A 395 -20.37 6.64 -18.56
CA ILE A 395 -21.50 7.25 -17.85
C ILE A 395 -21.78 8.63 -18.44
N ASP A 396 -23.06 8.99 -18.60
CA ASP A 396 -23.47 10.30 -19.12
C ASP A 396 -23.07 11.44 -18.18
N PRO A 397 -22.46 12.54 -18.68
CA PRO A 397 -21.97 13.63 -17.85
C PRO A 397 -23.09 14.38 -17.10
N GLU A 398 -24.36 14.23 -17.52
CA GLU A 398 -25.54 14.72 -16.82
C GLU A 398 -25.75 13.99 -15.47
N SER A 399 -25.60 12.67 -15.44
CA SER A 399 -25.89 11.83 -14.25
C SER A 399 -24.85 11.97 -13.12
N LEU A 400 -23.72 12.62 -13.41
CA LEU A 400 -22.72 13.04 -12.43
C LEU A 400 -23.14 14.30 -11.65
N LYS A 401 -24.18 15.03 -12.11
CA LYS A 401 -24.71 16.21 -11.43
C LYS A 401 -25.59 15.79 -10.24
N PRO A 402 -25.47 16.43 -9.06
CA PRO A 402 -26.37 16.17 -7.95
C PRO A 402 -27.80 16.62 -8.29
N LYS A 403 -28.80 15.82 -7.89
CA LYS A 403 -30.22 16.17 -8.02
C LYS A 403 -30.57 17.28 -7.02
N LEU A 404 -30.54 18.53 -7.48
CA LEU A 404 -30.91 19.72 -6.70
C LEU A 404 -32.25 20.28 -7.20
N PRO A 405 -33.06 20.95 -6.35
CA PRO A 405 -34.26 21.66 -6.79
C PRO A 405 -33.92 22.78 -7.78
N SER A 406 -34.89 23.22 -8.59
CA SER A 406 -34.63 24.21 -9.63
C SER A 406 -34.50 25.63 -9.03
N ARG A 407 -33.72 26.49 -9.69
CA ARG A 407 -33.57 27.89 -9.29
C ARG A 407 -34.90 28.65 -9.24
N LYS A 408 -35.91 28.25 -10.03
CA LYS A 408 -37.21 28.93 -10.05
C LYS A 408 -37.98 28.75 -8.74
N ASP A 409 -37.82 27.60 -8.10
CA ASP A 409 -38.55 27.19 -6.90
C ASP A 409 -37.96 27.83 -5.63
N LEU A 410 -36.70 28.30 -5.71
CA LEU A 410 -35.94 28.91 -4.61
C LEU A 410 -35.96 30.45 -4.62
N ARG A 411 -36.94 31.06 -5.30
CA ARG A 411 -37.16 32.52 -5.30
C ARG A 411 -37.83 32.98 -4.00
N PRO A 412 -37.59 34.21 -3.53
CA PRO A 412 -36.81 35.28 -4.17
C PRO A 412 -35.30 35.25 -3.85
N TYR A 413 -34.49 35.68 -4.80
CA TYR A 413 -33.05 35.96 -4.64
C TYR A 413 -32.63 37.07 -5.62
N PRO A 414 -31.57 37.83 -5.34
CA PRO A 414 -31.14 38.91 -6.23
C PRO A 414 -30.50 38.37 -7.51
N THR A 415 -30.80 38.99 -8.66
CA THR A 415 -30.39 38.54 -10.00
C THR A 415 -29.66 39.61 -10.81
N SER A 416 -30.07 40.88 -10.70
CA SER A 416 -29.57 41.98 -11.55
C SER A 416 -29.26 43.23 -10.74
N CYS A 417 -28.28 44.01 -11.19
CA CYS A 417 -27.95 45.29 -10.57
C CYS A 417 -29.08 46.30 -10.84
N TYR A 418 -29.69 46.79 -9.76
CA TYR A 418 -30.75 47.78 -9.79
C TYR A 418 -30.20 49.21 -9.72
N LEU A 419 -29.17 49.43 -8.89
CA LEU A 419 -28.65 50.77 -8.57
C LEU A 419 -27.15 50.76 -8.29
N GLU A 420 -26.46 51.82 -8.71
CA GLU A 420 -25.03 52.04 -8.49
C GLU A 420 -24.81 53.32 -7.69
N TYR A 421 -24.26 53.21 -6.47
CA TYR A 421 -23.91 54.37 -5.65
C TYR A 421 -22.52 54.86 -6.08
N LYS A 422 -22.47 56.08 -6.64
CA LYS A 422 -21.28 56.69 -7.23
C LYS A 422 -20.90 57.96 -6.46
N GLY A 423 -19.61 58.12 -6.16
CA GLY A 423 -19.09 59.35 -5.56
C GLY A 423 -17.81 59.20 -4.75
N HIS A 424 -17.44 57.99 -4.33
CA HIS A 424 -16.10 57.71 -3.79
C HIS A 424 -15.02 57.93 -4.87
N LYS A 425 -13.82 58.31 -4.44
CA LYS A 425 -12.66 58.59 -5.31
C LYS A 425 -11.65 57.44 -5.35
N GLY A 426 -11.92 56.36 -4.63
CA GLY A 426 -11.07 55.16 -4.57
C GLY A 426 -11.83 53.94 -4.03
N PRO A 427 -11.21 52.75 -4.08
CA PRO A 427 -11.79 51.47 -3.66
C PRO A 427 -12.66 51.54 -2.41
N VAL A 428 -13.89 51.02 -2.50
CA VAL A 428 -14.77 50.90 -1.33
C VAL A 428 -14.37 49.63 -0.59
N VAL A 429 -13.73 49.79 0.57
CA VAL A 429 -13.09 48.69 1.32
C VAL A 429 -14.11 47.90 2.14
N SER A 430 -15.12 48.59 2.70
CA SER A 430 -16.16 47.93 3.51
C SER A 430 -17.52 48.64 3.46
N ILE A 431 -18.58 47.85 3.64
CA ILE A 431 -19.97 48.29 3.69
C ILE A 431 -20.64 47.74 4.96
N SER A 432 -21.56 48.51 5.52
CA SER A 432 -22.46 48.05 6.57
C SER A 432 -23.86 48.65 6.40
N THR A 433 -24.89 47.85 6.62
CA THR A 433 -26.31 48.24 6.51
C THR A 433 -26.90 48.52 7.89
N GLU A 434 -27.69 49.58 8.03
CA GLU A 434 -28.45 49.82 9.26
C GLU A 434 -29.49 48.69 9.49
N SER A 435 -29.76 48.37 10.75
CA SER A 435 -30.77 47.40 11.18
C SER A 435 -32.18 47.57 10.58
N THR A 436 -32.61 48.79 10.21
CA THR A 436 -33.92 49.02 9.56
C THR A 436 -33.94 48.60 8.10
N GLY A 437 -32.81 48.76 7.40
CA GLY A 437 -32.66 48.64 5.95
C GLY A 437 -32.74 49.95 5.14
N GLN A 438 -32.99 51.11 5.75
CA GLN A 438 -33.10 52.39 5.02
C GLN A 438 -31.74 52.98 4.60
N TRP A 439 -30.72 52.80 5.44
CA TRP A 439 -29.40 53.44 5.26
C TRP A 439 -28.27 52.43 5.08
N ILE A 440 -27.31 52.78 4.22
CA ILE A 440 -26.03 52.10 4.05
C ILE A 440 -24.93 53.04 4.54
N ALA A 441 -23.92 52.54 5.26
CA ALA A 441 -22.64 53.22 5.38
C ALA A 441 -21.55 52.48 4.58
N SER A 442 -20.63 53.25 3.99
CA SER A 442 -19.44 52.75 3.29
C SER A 442 -18.18 53.44 3.77
N GLY A 443 -17.08 52.68 3.82
CA GLY A 443 -15.73 53.19 4.02
C GLY A 443 -14.86 52.92 2.79
N SER A 444 -14.13 53.93 2.34
CA SER A 444 -13.24 53.85 1.18
C SER A 444 -11.79 54.14 1.57
N SER A 445 -10.86 53.68 0.73
CA SER A 445 -9.46 54.10 0.80
C SER A 445 -9.24 55.57 0.41
N ASP A 446 -10.29 56.27 -0.07
CA ASP A 446 -10.27 57.73 -0.27
C ASP A 446 -10.31 58.54 1.05
N GLY A 447 -10.36 57.86 2.20
CA GLY A 447 -10.38 58.48 3.53
C GLY A 447 -11.72 59.12 3.89
N THR A 448 -12.79 58.82 3.14
CA THR A 448 -14.15 59.24 3.45
C THR A 448 -15.03 58.08 3.91
N VAL A 449 -15.86 58.35 4.92
CA VAL A 449 -17.01 57.51 5.29
C VAL A 449 -18.27 58.19 4.81
N ARG A 450 -19.17 57.43 4.18
CA ARG A 450 -20.39 57.99 3.56
C ARG A 450 -21.62 57.20 3.94
N ILE A 451 -22.74 57.91 4.14
CA ILE A 451 -24.07 57.34 4.29
C ILE A 451 -24.90 57.57 3.03
N TRP A 452 -25.64 56.53 2.62
CA TRP A 452 -26.46 56.50 1.42
C TRP A 452 -27.90 56.07 1.71
N GLU A 453 -28.84 56.72 1.03
CA GLU A 453 -30.26 56.34 0.94
C GLU A 453 -30.40 55.11 0.01
N VAL A 454 -30.91 53.99 0.53
CA VAL A 454 -30.96 52.72 -0.22
C VAL A 454 -31.74 52.85 -1.53
N GLU A 455 -32.91 53.46 -1.51
CA GLU A 455 -33.85 53.50 -2.65
C GLU A 455 -33.41 54.45 -3.78
N THR A 456 -32.76 55.57 -3.44
CA THR A 456 -32.47 56.66 -4.39
C THR A 456 -31.01 56.77 -4.81
N GLY A 457 -30.09 56.18 -4.04
CA GLY A 457 -28.65 56.29 -4.27
C GLY A 457 -28.02 57.60 -3.79
N ARG A 458 -28.78 58.48 -3.12
CA ARG A 458 -28.29 59.77 -2.63
C ARG A 458 -27.34 59.59 -1.45
N CYS A 459 -26.20 60.27 -1.50
CA CYS A 459 -25.33 60.43 -0.34
C CYS A 459 -25.87 61.54 0.57
N ILE A 460 -26.12 61.23 1.84
CA ILE A 460 -26.71 62.15 2.82
C ILE A 460 -25.63 62.81 3.68
N ARG A 461 -24.63 62.05 4.11
CA ARG A 461 -23.58 62.52 5.01
C ARG A 461 -22.23 61.94 4.58
N ILE A 462 -21.21 62.80 4.63
CA ILE A 462 -19.81 62.48 4.35
C ILE A 462 -19.00 62.91 5.57
N TRP A 463 -18.13 62.04 6.07
CA TRP A 463 -17.06 62.40 6.98
C TRP A 463 -15.74 62.24 6.23
N GLU A 464 -14.97 63.32 6.13
CA GLU A 464 -13.59 63.29 5.62
C GLU A 464 -12.65 63.12 6.82
N LEU A 465 -11.99 61.97 6.90
CA LEU A 465 -11.21 61.56 8.08
C LEU A 465 -9.69 61.51 7.81
N GLY A 466 -9.27 61.54 6.54
CA GLY A 466 -7.88 61.76 6.11
C GLY A 466 -7.03 60.51 5.90
N GLU A 467 -7.35 59.38 6.56
CA GLU A 467 -6.67 58.09 6.36
C GLU A 467 -7.62 57.02 5.82
N SER A 468 -7.07 56.03 5.10
CA SER A 468 -7.81 54.92 4.51
C SER A 468 -8.61 54.14 5.55
N VAL A 469 -9.92 54.06 5.36
CA VAL A 469 -10.82 53.30 6.23
C VAL A 469 -10.60 51.80 6.03
N SER A 470 -10.38 51.05 7.11
CA SER A 470 -10.15 49.59 7.04
C SER A 470 -11.45 48.78 7.14
N HIS A 471 -12.40 49.21 7.98
CA HIS A 471 -13.66 48.52 8.21
C HIS A 471 -14.75 49.47 8.74
N VAL A 472 -16.02 49.19 8.43
CA VAL A 472 -17.18 49.99 8.88
C VAL A 472 -18.26 49.04 9.41
N SER A 473 -18.88 49.39 10.54
CA SER A 473 -19.82 48.52 11.24
C SER A 473 -20.91 49.33 11.97
N TRP A 474 -22.14 49.29 11.44
CA TRP A 474 -23.33 49.85 12.10
C TRP A 474 -23.68 49.10 13.39
N ASN A 475 -24.16 49.83 14.39
CA ASN A 475 -24.79 49.23 15.56
C ASN A 475 -26.05 48.43 15.15
N PRO A 476 -26.23 47.18 15.63
CA PRO A 476 -27.38 46.35 15.25
C PRO A 476 -28.73 46.77 15.86
N LEU A 477 -28.78 47.78 16.75
CA LEU A 477 -30.01 48.36 17.30
C LEU A 477 -30.45 49.61 16.52
N PRO A 478 -31.75 49.75 16.16
CA PRO A 478 -32.25 50.95 15.47
C PRO A 478 -32.29 52.17 16.40
N GLU A 479 -32.55 51.98 17.70
CA GLU A 479 -32.57 53.02 18.74
C GLU A 479 -31.21 53.72 18.96
N ARG A 480 -30.12 53.14 18.42
CA ARG A 480 -28.75 53.64 18.61
C ARG A 480 -28.02 53.69 17.27
N PRO A 481 -28.34 54.64 16.38
CA PRO A 481 -27.72 54.78 15.06
C PRO A 481 -26.27 55.31 15.17
N ILE A 482 -25.40 54.50 15.76
CA ILE A 482 -23.96 54.71 15.96
C ILE A 482 -23.21 53.93 14.87
N LEU A 483 -22.23 54.58 14.25
CA LEU A 483 -21.38 53.98 13.24
C LEU A 483 -19.96 53.78 13.80
N ALA A 484 -19.51 52.53 13.89
CA ALA A 484 -18.12 52.22 14.17
C ALA A 484 -17.28 52.25 12.88
N VAL A 485 -16.15 52.95 12.91
CA VAL A 485 -15.23 53.14 11.79
C VAL A 485 -13.81 52.82 12.26
N CYS A 486 -13.13 51.92 11.56
CA CYS A 486 -11.73 51.58 11.82
C CYS A 486 -10.80 52.32 10.86
N MET A 487 -9.74 52.93 11.38
CA MET A 487 -8.81 53.79 10.63
C MET A 487 -7.45 53.76 11.32
N GLY A 488 -6.43 53.22 10.65
CA GLY A 488 -5.10 53.08 11.28
C GLY A 488 -5.21 52.38 12.63
N GLU A 489 -4.71 53.04 13.68
CA GLU A 489 -4.74 52.59 15.09
C GLU A 489 -5.98 53.05 15.87
N ASP A 490 -6.87 53.82 15.25
CA ASP A 490 -8.06 54.40 15.87
C ASP A 490 -9.35 53.65 15.49
N VAL A 491 -10.30 53.66 16.43
CA VAL A 491 -11.70 53.34 16.14
C VAL A 491 -12.57 54.51 16.54
N TYR A 492 -13.31 55.07 15.58
CA TYR A 492 -14.26 56.15 15.81
C TYR A 492 -15.66 55.57 15.95
N LEU A 493 -16.37 55.96 17.01
CA LEU A 493 -17.79 55.72 17.20
C LEU A 493 -18.53 57.04 16.88
N LEU A 494 -18.94 57.18 15.63
CA LEU A 494 -19.54 58.39 15.09
C LEU A 494 -21.06 58.42 15.32
N ASN A 495 -21.55 59.59 15.74
CA ASN A 495 -22.97 59.90 15.77
C ASN A 495 -23.47 60.19 14.34
N THR A 496 -24.33 59.31 13.80
CA THR A 496 -24.79 59.44 12.40
C THR A 496 -25.72 60.63 12.17
N GLY A 497 -26.36 61.18 13.21
CA GLY A 497 -27.34 62.27 13.10
C GLY A 497 -28.65 61.85 12.43
N LEU A 498 -28.96 60.55 12.47
CA LEU A 498 -30.20 59.94 12.00
C LEU A 498 -31.04 59.52 13.23
N GLY A 499 -32.36 59.42 13.07
CA GLY A 499 -33.30 59.12 14.15
C GLY A 499 -34.02 60.36 14.70
N ASN A 500 -34.78 60.16 15.78
CA ASN A 500 -35.59 61.20 16.41
C ASN A 500 -34.78 62.12 17.31
N ALA A 501 -35.28 63.34 17.56
CA ALA A 501 -34.61 64.35 18.40
C ALA A 501 -34.48 63.96 19.88
N GLU A 502 -35.14 62.89 20.33
CA GLU A 502 -35.01 62.31 21.67
C GLU A 502 -33.93 61.21 21.69
N GLU A 503 -33.97 60.29 20.72
CA GLU A 503 -32.93 59.28 20.47
C GLU A 503 -31.56 59.95 20.33
N GLN A 504 -31.47 60.98 19.50
CA GLN A 504 -30.26 61.79 19.27
C GLN A 504 -29.67 62.35 20.58
N LYS A 505 -30.50 62.89 21.48
CA LYS A 505 -30.04 63.41 22.79
C LYS A 505 -29.52 62.29 23.69
N SER A 506 -30.23 61.16 23.75
CA SER A 506 -29.81 60.01 24.55
C SER A 506 -28.50 59.39 24.03
N LEU A 507 -28.28 59.45 22.72
CA LEU A 507 -27.09 58.99 22.04
C LEU A 507 -25.91 59.95 22.21
N GLU A 508 -26.15 61.27 22.20
CA GLU A 508 -25.15 62.29 22.54
C GLU A 508 -24.72 62.21 24.02
N GLU A 509 -25.64 61.95 24.94
CA GLU A 509 -25.33 61.68 26.35
C GLU A 509 -24.51 60.40 26.51
N LEU A 510 -24.91 59.32 25.84
CA LEU A 510 -24.18 58.04 25.85
C LEU A 510 -22.77 58.15 25.25
N LEU A 511 -22.58 58.97 24.21
CA LEU A 511 -21.28 59.21 23.55
C LEU A 511 -20.40 60.27 24.24
N ARG A 512 -20.78 60.80 25.41
CA ARG A 512 -19.89 61.62 26.23
C ARG A 512 -18.91 60.76 27.04
N VAL A 513 -17.64 61.13 26.99
CA VAL A 513 -16.57 60.62 27.87
C VAL A 513 -16.32 61.67 28.95
N GLU A 514 -16.43 61.27 30.22
CA GLU A 514 -16.04 62.12 31.34
C GLU A 514 -14.50 62.13 31.43
N THR A 515 -13.89 63.30 31.21
CA THR A 515 -12.45 63.49 31.45
C THR A 515 -12.21 63.61 32.96
N PRO A 516 -11.38 62.74 33.60
CA PRO A 516 -11.11 62.84 35.02
C PRO A 516 -10.43 64.17 35.35
N SER A 517 -10.99 64.92 36.29
CA SER A 517 -10.57 66.29 36.63
C SER A 517 -9.51 66.38 37.74
N THR A 518 -8.93 65.25 38.15
CA THR A 518 -7.80 65.16 39.09
C THR A 518 -6.69 64.27 38.53
N PRO A 519 -5.42 64.71 38.50
CA PRO A 519 -4.28 63.84 38.23
C PRO A 519 -3.87 63.14 39.55
N ASP A 520 -4.51 62.01 39.86
CA ASP A 520 -4.15 61.20 41.02
C ASP A 520 -2.94 60.29 40.69
N ASP A 521 -1.78 60.59 41.30
CA ASP A 521 -0.48 59.92 41.09
C ASP A 521 -0.44 58.45 41.60
N SER A 522 -1.21 57.58 40.93
CA SER A 522 -1.25 56.12 41.16
C SER A 522 -1.03 55.33 39.85
N ASP A 523 -0.09 55.83 39.04
CA ASP A 523 0.24 55.33 37.70
C ASP A 523 0.93 53.94 37.73
N ASN A 524 0.14 52.86 37.69
CA ASN A 524 0.68 51.50 37.55
C ASN A 524 -0.20 50.52 36.73
N ASP A 525 -1.25 50.99 36.06
CA ASP A 525 -2.06 50.15 35.16
C ASP A 525 -2.52 50.98 33.94
N LYS A 526 -1.57 51.26 33.02
CA LYS A 526 -1.85 51.97 31.77
C LYS A 526 -2.75 51.12 30.86
N THR A 527 -4.04 51.43 30.89
CA THR A 527 -5.09 50.69 30.20
C THR A 527 -4.82 50.55 28.70
N ALA A 528 -5.20 49.41 28.11
CA ALA A 528 -4.72 48.99 26.79
C ALA A 528 -5.25 49.80 25.59
N VAL A 529 -6.22 50.69 25.81
CA VAL A 529 -6.87 51.57 24.82
C VAL A 529 -7.38 52.79 25.55
N ASN A 530 -7.13 53.98 25.00
CA ASN A 530 -7.61 55.24 25.58
C ASN A 530 -8.91 55.68 24.90
N TRP A 531 -9.97 55.90 25.69
CA TRP A 531 -11.24 56.46 25.24
C TRP A 531 -11.14 57.99 25.29
N VAL A 532 -11.33 58.66 24.16
CA VAL A 532 -11.18 60.12 24.03
C VAL A 532 -12.41 60.69 23.33
N GLN A 533 -12.90 61.86 23.75
CA GLN A 533 -13.93 62.58 23.01
C GLN A 533 -13.35 63.09 21.67
N ASP A 534 -14.11 62.99 20.57
CA ASP A 534 -13.73 63.64 19.31
C ASP A 534 -14.59 64.88 19.05
N ASP A 535 -13.97 66.05 19.19
CA ASP A 535 -14.59 67.36 18.98
C ASP A 535 -14.80 67.71 17.50
N LYS A 536 -14.11 67.02 16.57
CA LYS A 536 -14.13 67.35 15.14
C LYS A 536 -15.35 66.80 14.40
N HIS A 537 -15.71 65.54 14.69
CA HIS A 537 -16.72 64.80 13.93
C HIS A 537 -17.93 64.38 14.78
N GLY A 538 -17.84 64.53 16.10
CA GLY A 538 -18.92 64.26 17.05
C GLY A 538 -19.02 62.78 17.39
N GLY A 539 -18.28 62.35 18.42
CA GLY A 539 -18.32 60.97 18.91
C GLY A 539 -17.17 60.64 19.86
N ILE A 540 -16.84 59.35 19.93
CA ILE A 540 -15.72 58.81 20.71
C ILE A 540 -14.64 58.29 19.77
N ARG A 541 -13.37 58.58 20.07
CA ARG A 541 -12.18 58.00 19.45
C ARG A 541 -11.48 57.06 20.44
N LEU A 542 -11.37 55.78 20.10
CA LEU A 542 -10.65 54.76 20.86
C LEU A 542 -9.25 54.57 20.27
N LYS A 543 -8.23 55.11 20.93
CA LYS A 543 -6.84 54.99 20.52
C LYS A 543 -6.26 53.64 20.95
N HIS A 544 -5.95 52.76 20.01
CA HIS A 544 -5.28 51.48 20.27
C HIS A 544 -3.75 51.62 20.08
N PHE A 545 -2.98 50.61 20.50
CA PHE A 545 -1.51 50.57 20.29
C PHE A 545 -1.06 49.97 18.95
N LYS A 546 -2.02 49.58 18.10
CA LYS A 546 -1.80 48.83 16.85
C LYS A 546 -2.95 49.10 15.89
N THR A 547 -2.70 48.85 14.61
CA THR A 547 -3.71 48.99 13.58
C THR A 547 -4.89 48.03 13.76
N VAL A 548 -6.11 48.54 13.57
CA VAL A 548 -7.35 47.78 13.74
C VAL A 548 -7.89 47.36 12.37
N SER A 549 -8.04 46.05 12.17
CA SER A 549 -8.48 45.48 10.89
C SER A 549 -9.99 45.39 10.73
N SER A 550 -10.73 45.24 11.84
CA SER A 550 -12.19 45.05 11.82
C SER A 550 -12.85 45.33 13.17
N VAL A 551 -14.13 45.71 13.10
CA VAL A 551 -15.06 45.81 14.24
C VAL A 551 -16.35 45.05 13.94
N GLU A 552 -16.74 44.20 14.88
CA GLU A 552 -18.03 43.51 14.83
C GLU A 552 -18.77 43.76 16.15
N TRP A 553 -20.07 44.06 16.07
CA TRP A 553 -20.92 44.36 17.22
C TRP A 553 -21.56 43.08 17.78
N HIS A 554 -21.73 43.02 19.10
CA HIS A 554 -22.65 42.08 19.70
C HIS A 554 -24.10 42.54 19.47
N ARG A 555 -25.03 41.59 19.30
CA ARG A 555 -26.45 41.82 18.98
C ARG A 555 -27.23 42.80 19.88
N LYS A 556 -26.71 43.11 21.07
CA LYS A 556 -27.28 44.09 22.01
C LYS A 556 -26.78 45.54 21.82
N GLY A 557 -25.90 45.82 20.85
CA GLY A 557 -25.48 47.19 20.52
C GLY A 557 -24.67 47.95 21.59
N ASP A 558 -24.18 47.25 22.62
CA ASP A 558 -23.45 47.83 23.76
C ASP A 558 -22.04 47.22 23.92
N TYR A 559 -21.85 45.99 23.44
CA TYR A 559 -20.53 45.38 23.32
C TYR A 559 -20.11 45.33 21.84
N PHE A 560 -18.83 45.58 21.57
CA PHE A 560 -18.20 45.34 20.26
C PHE A 560 -16.78 44.81 20.43
N SER A 561 -16.28 44.07 19.44
CA SER A 561 -14.90 43.55 19.44
C SER A 561 -14.04 44.26 18.40
N THR A 562 -12.83 44.70 18.78
CA THR A 562 -11.80 45.15 17.82
C THR A 562 -10.76 44.05 17.60
N LEU A 563 -10.28 43.94 16.36
CA LEU A 563 -9.24 43.00 15.98
C LEU A 563 -7.96 43.73 15.55
N MET A 564 -6.83 43.35 16.16
CA MET A 564 -5.50 43.90 15.89
C MET A 564 -4.57 42.76 15.41
N PRO A 565 -4.50 42.50 14.09
CA PRO A 565 -3.53 41.54 13.56
C PRO A 565 -2.11 42.02 13.88
N SER A 566 -1.23 41.10 14.27
CA SER A 566 0.14 41.43 14.63
C SER A 566 1.11 41.03 13.54
N ASP A 567 1.74 42.01 12.87
CA ASP A 567 2.82 41.75 11.94
C ASP A 567 4.05 41.22 12.69
N ILE A 568 4.37 39.96 12.41
CA ILE A 568 5.49 39.23 13.03
C ILE A 568 6.82 39.96 12.77
N LEU A 569 6.95 40.61 11.61
CA LEU A 569 8.12 41.40 11.24
C LEU A 569 8.32 42.61 12.17
N HIS A 570 7.26 43.30 12.56
CA HIS A 570 7.37 44.46 13.45
C HIS A 570 7.74 44.05 14.88
N LEU A 571 7.30 42.86 15.32
CA LEU A 571 7.72 42.25 16.57
C LEU A 571 9.20 41.81 16.53
N ILE A 572 9.65 41.19 15.43
CA ILE A 572 11.07 40.85 15.23
C ILE A 572 11.95 42.10 15.20
N TYR A 573 11.49 43.18 14.57
CA TYR A 573 12.22 44.46 14.52
C TYR A 573 12.36 45.11 15.90
N ILE A 574 11.28 45.14 16.70
CA ILE A 574 11.31 45.64 18.08
C ILE A 574 12.21 44.78 18.97
N ILE A 575 12.17 43.45 18.82
CA ILE A 575 13.10 42.54 19.52
C ILE A 575 14.54 42.81 19.08
N GLY A 576 14.80 43.00 17.78
CA GLY A 576 16.13 43.33 17.25
C GLY A 576 16.71 44.63 17.81
N LEU A 577 15.89 45.68 17.94
CA LEU A 577 16.29 46.96 18.55
C LEU A 577 16.55 46.85 20.05
N ILE A 578 15.77 46.06 20.79
CA ILE A 578 15.93 45.90 22.24
C ILE A 578 17.16 45.03 22.57
N PHE A 579 17.39 43.95 21.82
CA PHE A 579 18.48 42.99 22.10
C PHE A 579 19.84 43.40 21.51
N GLN A 580 20.00 44.62 21.00
CA GLN A 580 21.29 45.14 20.56
C GLN A 580 22.26 45.49 21.72
N HIS A 581 21.84 45.31 22.99
CA HIS A 581 22.59 45.80 24.15
C HIS A 581 22.97 44.79 25.25
N ASP A 582 22.28 43.66 25.44
CA ASP A 582 22.57 42.73 26.55
C ASP A 582 22.42 41.23 26.21
N GLY A 583 23.43 40.44 26.58
CA GLY A 583 23.56 39.01 26.27
C GLY A 583 22.83 38.09 27.26
N THR A 584 21.50 38.17 27.31
CA THR A 584 20.66 37.26 28.12
C THR A 584 19.95 36.20 27.28
N ASP A 585 19.37 35.18 27.92
CA ASP A 585 18.82 33.96 27.28
C ASP A 585 17.62 34.23 26.35
N VAL A 586 17.94 34.61 25.11
CA VAL A 586 16.99 35.04 24.07
C VAL A 586 15.85 34.03 23.89
N HIS A 587 16.11 32.72 23.99
CA HIS A 587 15.07 31.71 23.72
C HIS A 587 13.93 31.69 24.77
N LEU A 588 14.24 31.92 26.05
CA LEU A 588 13.22 31.96 27.10
C LEU A 588 12.45 33.30 27.06
N LEU A 589 13.17 34.39 26.86
CA LEU A 589 12.59 35.74 26.83
C LEU A 589 11.74 35.96 25.57
N VAL A 590 12.17 35.49 24.40
CA VAL A 590 11.34 35.46 23.18
C VAL A 590 10.09 34.60 23.37
N LYS A 591 10.17 33.43 24.05
CA LYS A 591 8.98 32.62 24.38
C LYS A 591 7.98 33.41 25.25
N MET A 592 8.44 34.12 26.27
CA MET A 592 7.58 34.97 27.11
C MET A 592 6.98 36.15 26.33
N LEU A 593 7.77 36.84 25.51
CA LEU A 593 7.29 37.95 24.68
C LEU A 593 6.30 37.51 23.60
N TRP A 594 6.49 36.33 22.99
CA TRP A 594 5.49 35.73 22.10
C TRP A 594 4.15 35.51 22.83
N GLN A 595 4.20 34.97 24.05
CA GLN A 595 3.03 34.69 24.88
C GLN A 595 2.27 35.96 25.30
N THR A 596 2.98 37.02 25.68
CA THR A 596 2.38 38.29 26.12
C THR A 596 1.86 39.13 24.95
N VAL A 597 2.54 39.14 23.80
CA VAL A 597 2.14 39.95 22.63
C VAL A 597 0.99 39.31 21.85
N LEU A 598 0.97 37.98 21.67
CA LEU A 598 -0.15 37.29 21.00
C LEU A 598 -1.48 37.46 21.75
N SER A 599 -1.42 37.61 23.07
CA SER A 599 -2.59 37.78 23.95
C SER A 599 -3.11 39.23 24.03
N ILE A 600 -2.72 40.12 23.11
CA ILE A 600 -3.33 41.46 22.88
C ILE A 600 -3.81 41.60 21.42
N SER A 601 -4.10 40.49 20.73
CA SER A 601 -4.51 40.53 19.31
C SER A 601 -6.00 40.88 19.08
N PHE A 602 -6.82 40.89 20.12
CA PHE A 602 -8.24 41.27 20.06
C PHE A 602 -8.69 41.81 21.43
N LEU A 603 -9.69 42.68 21.43
CA LEU A 603 -10.29 43.26 22.64
C LEU A 603 -11.81 43.26 22.51
N ILE A 604 -12.52 43.25 23.65
CA ILE A 604 -13.96 43.53 23.71
C ILE A 604 -14.17 44.83 24.50
N HIS A 605 -15.00 45.70 23.94
CA HIS A 605 -15.32 47.02 24.47
C HIS A 605 -16.75 47.04 24.98
N LEU A 606 -17.00 47.71 26.09
CA LEU A 606 -18.32 47.95 26.66
C LEU A 606 -18.62 49.46 26.60
N LEU A 607 -19.51 49.85 25.71
CA LEU A 607 -19.80 51.24 25.36
C LEU A 607 -20.44 52.00 26.52
N SER A 608 -21.47 51.43 27.16
CA SER A 608 -22.16 52.06 28.30
C SER A 608 -21.21 52.43 29.46
N LYS A 609 -20.12 51.69 29.66
CA LYS A 609 -19.12 51.95 30.72
C LYS A 609 -17.82 52.56 30.22
N LYS A 610 -17.67 52.79 28.91
CA LYS A 610 -16.41 53.18 28.25
C LYS A 610 -15.21 52.34 28.72
N GLN A 611 -15.41 51.02 28.83
CA GLN A 611 -14.44 50.09 29.41
C GLN A 611 -13.94 49.08 28.38
N THR A 612 -12.62 48.88 28.30
CA THR A 612 -12.01 47.82 27.49
C THR A 612 -11.70 46.58 28.33
N GLN A 613 -12.13 45.40 27.89
CA GLN A 613 -11.78 44.12 28.49
C GLN A 613 -10.85 43.32 27.55
N ARG A 614 -9.65 43.01 28.06
CA ARG A 614 -8.76 41.99 27.50
C ARG A 614 -9.20 40.62 28.00
N ILE A 615 -9.38 39.66 27.09
CA ILE A 615 -9.76 38.29 27.44
C ILE A 615 -8.51 37.39 27.38
N PRO A 616 -8.17 36.62 28.42
CA PRO A 616 -6.92 35.86 28.51
C PRO A 616 -6.90 34.55 27.69
N PHE A 617 -7.45 34.56 26.47
CA PHE A 617 -7.46 33.39 25.59
C PHE A 617 -6.08 33.18 24.94
N LYS A 618 -5.54 31.96 25.12
CA LYS A 618 -4.33 31.51 24.41
C LYS A 618 -4.67 31.25 22.93
N LEU A 619 -4.33 32.21 22.06
CA LEU A 619 -4.42 32.08 20.61
C LEU A 619 -3.10 31.53 20.05
N HIS A 620 -3.22 30.49 19.21
CA HIS A 620 -2.11 30.02 18.38
C HIS A 620 -2.43 30.28 16.91
N GLY A 621 -1.56 31.06 16.24
CA GLY A 621 -1.74 31.57 14.88
C GLY A 621 -2.38 32.96 14.83
N LEU A 622 -2.07 33.72 13.76
CA LEU A 622 -2.58 35.07 13.53
C LEU A 622 -4.11 35.08 13.35
N PRO A 623 -4.87 35.90 14.11
CA PRO A 623 -6.30 36.08 13.90
C PRO A 623 -6.57 36.96 12.67
N VAL A 624 -7.71 36.73 12.01
CA VAL A 624 -8.10 37.39 10.75
C VAL A 624 -9.49 38.04 10.85
N SER A 625 -10.42 37.42 11.56
CA SER A 625 -11.79 37.90 11.77
C SER A 625 -12.35 37.35 13.09
N THR A 626 -13.30 38.07 13.67
CA THR A 626 -14.00 37.71 14.91
C THR A 626 -15.50 37.88 14.71
N ALA A 627 -16.33 37.10 15.39
CA ALA A 627 -17.78 37.25 15.32
C ALA A 627 -18.48 36.81 16.62
N PHE A 628 -19.57 37.49 16.98
CA PHE A 628 -20.44 37.10 18.09
C PHE A 628 -21.52 36.12 17.64
N HIS A 629 -21.86 35.14 18.49
CA HIS A 629 -22.95 34.22 18.21
C HIS A 629 -24.33 34.94 18.26
N PRO A 630 -25.27 34.66 17.33
CA PRO A 630 -26.56 35.38 17.22
C PRO A 630 -27.51 35.27 18.44
N SER A 631 -27.34 34.25 19.28
CA SER A 631 -28.21 33.98 20.45
C SER A 631 -27.43 33.69 21.75
N ARG A 632 -26.69 32.57 21.79
CA ARG A 632 -25.84 32.08 22.90
C ARG A 632 -24.64 32.99 23.22
N SER A 633 -23.97 32.78 24.36
CA SER A 633 -22.76 33.50 24.83
C SER A 633 -21.45 33.16 24.12
N ALA A 634 -21.51 32.58 22.91
CA ALA A 634 -20.33 32.12 22.19
C ALA A 634 -19.66 33.23 21.36
N PHE A 635 -18.34 33.15 21.24
CA PHE A 635 -17.51 34.08 20.47
C PHE A 635 -16.56 33.31 19.56
N PHE A 636 -16.52 33.71 18.29
CA PHE A 636 -15.75 33.07 17.24
C PHE A 636 -14.50 33.89 16.93
N ILE A 637 -13.35 33.21 16.88
CA ILE A 637 -12.09 33.80 16.44
C ILE A 637 -11.54 32.92 15.32
N SER A 638 -11.51 33.43 14.09
CA SER A 638 -10.82 32.77 12.97
C SER A 638 -9.35 33.18 12.96
N THR A 639 -8.45 32.21 13.05
CA THR A 639 -7.06 32.41 12.62
C THR A 639 -6.90 32.03 11.16
N LYS A 640 -5.75 32.37 10.55
CA LYS A 640 -5.47 32.05 9.14
C LYS A 640 -5.73 30.59 8.74
N LYS A 641 -5.71 29.63 9.67
CA LYS A 641 -5.95 28.19 9.37
C LYS A 641 -7.17 27.57 10.08
N ASN A 642 -7.48 27.99 11.31
CA ASN A 642 -8.45 27.31 12.18
C ASN A 642 -9.41 28.33 12.82
N ILE A 643 -10.66 27.93 13.04
CA ILE A 643 -11.62 28.73 13.81
C ILE A 643 -11.70 28.16 15.22
N ARG A 644 -11.81 29.04 16.21
CA ARG A 644 -11.99 28.69 17.63
C ARG A 644 -13.27 29.32 18.15
N VAL A 645 -14.11 28.51 18.77
CA VAL A 645 -15.37 28.91 19.38
C VAL A 645 -15.18 28.91 20.90
N TYR A 646 -15.35 30.05 21.55
CA TYR A 646 -15.18 30.21 23.00
C TYR A 646 -16.51 30.55 23.67
N ASP A 647 -16.74 30.09 24.90
CA ASP A 647 -17.83 30.59 25.76
C ASP A 647 -17.32 31.81 26.54
N LEU A 648 -17.94 32.97 26.35
CA LEU A 648 -17.57 34.19 27.06
C LEU A 648 -17.91 34.13 28.56
N LEU A 649 -18.94 33.39 28.96
CA LEU A 649 -19.35 33.27 30.37
C LEU A 649 -18.46 32.30 31.13
N LYS A 650 -18.12 31.15 30.54
CA LYS A 650 -17.24 30.14 31.15
C LYS A 650 -15.74 30.38 30.90
N GLN A 651 -15.40 31.35 30.05
CA GLN A 651 -14.04 31.69 29.60
C GLN A 651 -13.24 30.47 29.09
N LYS A 652 -13.91 29.54 28.40
CA LYS A 652 -13.33 28.28 27.92
C LYS A 652 -13.52 28.11 26.41
N LEU A 653 -12.60 27.40 25.77
CA LEU A 653 -12.76 26.93 24.40
C LEU A 653 -13.87 25.85 24.38
N ILE A 654 -14.85 26.00 23.50
CA ILE A 654 -15.91 25.02 23.23
C ILE A 654 -15.45 24.05 22.13
N LYS A 655 -15.17 24.58 20.93
CA LYS A 655 -14.81 23.78 19.75
C LYS A 655 -13.67 24.44 18.96
N LYS A 656 -12.84 23.60 18.35
CA LYS A 656 -11.86 23.96 17.32
C LYS A 656 -12.38 23.42 16.00
N LEU A 657 -12.47 24.27 14.98
CA LEU A 657 -12.82 23.89 13.63
C LEU A 657 -11.57 23.99 12.74
N GLU A 658 -11.37 22.98 11.90
CA GLU A 658 -10.20 22.86 11.03
C GLU A 658 -10.63 23.01 9.57
N THR A 659 -10.09 24.02 8.88
CA THR A 659 -10.61 24.42 7.57
C THR A 659 -10.02 23.65 6.39
N GLY A 660 -8.82 23.10 6.55
CA GLY A 660 -8.08 22.45 5.46
C GLY A 660 -7.64 23.39 4.33
N VAL A 661 -7.83 24.71 4.47
CA VAL A 661 -7.50 25.72 3.45
C VAL A 661 -6.26 26.52 3.84
N ARG A 662 -5.56 27.10 2.86
CA ARG A 662 -4.27 27.80 3.07
C ARG A 662 -4.39 29.01 3.98
N GLU A 663 -5.36 29.88 3.68
CA GLU A 663 -5.64 31.09 4.43
C GLU A 663 -7.14 31.43 4.43
N VAL A 664 -7.74 31.48 5.62
CA VAL A 664 -9.08 32.04 5.86
C VAL A 664 -9.05 33.56 5.65
N SER A 665 -10.03 34.11 4.94
CA SER A 665 -10.20 35.55 4.73
C SER A 665 -11.32 36.15 5.58
N SER A 666 -12.46 35.48 5.69
CA SER A 666 -13.63 35.97 6.43
C SER A 666 -14.52 34.82 6.93
N ILE A 667 -15.34 35.12 7.95
CA ILE A 667 -16.36 34.20 8.49
C ILE A 667 -17.72 34.90 8.55
N ALA A 668 -18.80 34.12 8.41
CA ALA A 668 -20.17 34.53 8.73
C ALA A 668 -20.90 33.38 9.42
N ILE A 669 -21.72 33.70 10.43
CA ILE A 669 -22.48 32.72 11.22
C ILE A 669 -23.94 32.75 10.75
N HIS A 670 -24.57 31.58 10.60
CA HIS A 670 -25.98 31.45 10.24
C HIS A 670 -26.86 32.08 11.32
N PRO A 671 -27.98 32.77 11.00
CA PRO A 671 -28.79 33.46 12.01
C PRO A 671 -29.29 32.61 13.19
N GLY A 672 -29.47 31.29 13.02
CA GLY A 672 -29.76 30.36 14.12
C GLY A 672 -28.60 30.19 15.11
N GLY A 673 -27.37 30.16 14.59
CA GLY A 673 -26.11 30.07 15.34
C GLY A 673 -25.28 28.81 15.08
N ASP A 674 -25.92 27.68 14.73
CA ASP A 674 -25.31 26.33 14.72
C ASP A 674 -24.50 26.00 13.46
N ASN A 675 -24.72 26.75 12.38
CA ASN A 675 -23.99 26.62 11.12
C ASN A 675 -23.18 27.89 10.83
N LEU A 676 -22.05 27.78 10.13
CA LEU A 676 -21.24 28.91 9.70
C LEU A 676 -20.57 28.68 8.35
N ILE A 677 -20.19 29.77 7.67
CA ILE A 677 -19.50 29.75 6.38
C ILE A 677 -18.20 30.54 6.45
N VAL A 678 -17.21 30.08 5.69
CA VAL A 678 -15.83 30.56 5.74
C VAL A 678 -15.35 30.84 4.32
N GLY A 679 -14.90 32.06 4.08
CA GLY A 679 -14.20 32.44 2.84
C GLY A 679 -12.70 32.13 2.96
N SER A 680 -12.08 31.78 1.83
CA SER A 680 -10.63 31.61 1.74
C SER A 680 -10.02 32.36 0.56
N ARG A 681 -8.75 32.75 0.74
CA ARG A 681 -7.87 33.21 -0.33
C ARG A 681 -7.64 32.19 -1.44
N ASP A 682 -7.87 30.90 -1.21
CA ASP A 682 -7.78 29.85 -2.25
C ASP A 682 -9.03 29.79 -3.17
N GLY A 683 -9.94 30.77 -3.13
CA GLY A 683 -11.20 30.78 -3.91
C GLY A 683 -12.29 29.82 -3.43
N LYS A 684 -12.04 29.13 -2.32
CA LYS A 684 -12.92 28.11 -1.72
C LYS A 684 -13.81 28.71 -0.64
N LEU A 685 -15.09 28.35 -0.68
CA LEU A 685 -16.05 28.58 0.40
C LEU A 685 -16.29 27.27 1.15
N CYS A 686 -16.07 27.28 2.47
CA CYS A 686 -16.29 26.13 3.33
C CYS A 686 -17.55 26.34 4.17
N TRP A 687 -18.50 25.41 4.08
CA TRP A 687 -19.66 25.33 4.96
C TRP A 687 -19.36 24.40 6.14
N PHE A 688 -19.62 24.88 7.35
CA PHE A 688 -19.50 24.13 8.59
C PHE A 688 -20.86 23.99 9.26
N ASP A 689 -21.21 22.75 9.56
CA ASP A 689 -22.19 22.42 10.59
C ASP A 689 -21.41 22.16 11.89
N MET A 690 -21.72 22.89 12.96
CA MET A 690 -20.96 22.80 14.22
C MET A 690 -21.35 21.62 15.10
N ASP A 691 -22.45 20.93 14.83
CA ASP A 691 -22.85 19.76 15.60
C ASP A 691 -22.36 18.49 14.91
N LEU A 692 -22.45 18.42 13.58
CA LEU A 692 -21.99 17.29 12.77
C LEU A 692 -20.47 17.04 12.82
N SER A 693 -19.61 18.07 12.73
CA SER A 693 -18.16 17.86 12.60
C SER A 693 -17.28 19.02 13.09
N SER A 694 -15.97 18.78 13.21
CA SER A 694 -14.92 19.81 13.32
C SER A 694 -14.32 20.20 11.97
N GLN A 695 -14.57 19.41 10.93
CA GLN A 695 -14.18 19.65 9.53
C GLN A 695 -15.37 20.25 8.75
N PRO A 696 -15.16 20.91 7.60
CA PRO A 696 -16.26 21.45 6.82
C PRO A 696 -17.16 20.34 6.25
N TYR A 697 -18.48 20.49 6.43
CA TYR A 697 -19.50 19.61 5.85
C TYR A 697 -19.43 19.62 4.32
N ARG A 698 -19.18 20.78 3.72
CA ARG A 698 -19.07 20.94 2.26
C ARG A 698 -18.06 22.02 1.90
N VAL A 699 -17.19 21.72 0.94
CA VAL A 699 -16.26 22.69 0.35
C VAL A 699 -16.69 22.96 -1.08
N LEU A 700 -16.87 24.24 -1.42
CA LEU A 700 -17.31 24.70 -2.73
C LEU A 700 -16.20 25.56 -3.36
N ASN A 701 -15.71 25.13 -4.53
CA ASN A 701 -14.74 25.89 -5.31
C ASN A 701 -15.50 26.89 -6.20
N CYS A 702 -15.94 28.00 -5.61
CA CYS A 702 -16.83 28.96 -6.27
C CYS A 702 -16.07 29.95 -7.17
N HIS A 703 -14.91 30.41 -6.72
CA HIS A 703 -14.16 31.51 -7.34
C HIS A 703 -12.77 31.05 -7.80
N PRO A 704 -12.22 31.62 -8.89
CA PRO A 704 -10.85 31.36 -9.36
C PRO A 704 -9.79 32.25 -8.67
N LYS A 705 -10.21 33.21 -7.84
CA LYS A 705 -9.36 34.11 -7.03
C LYS A 705 -9.84 34.13 -5.58
N ASP A 706 -9.06 34.76 -4.70
CA ASP A 706 -9.39 35.05 -3.30
C ASP A 706 -10.86 35.46 -3.09
N ILE A 707 -11.53 34.84 -2.11
CA ILE A 707 -12.79 35.34 -1.56
C ILE A 707 -12.46 36.41 -0.52
N ASN A 708 -12.99 37.61 -0.65
CA ASN A 708 -12.76 38.71 0.30
C ASN A 708 -13.76 38.64 1.47
N ARG A 709 -15.06 38.67 1.19
CA ARG A 709 -16.12 38.57 2.20
C ARG A 709 -17.09 37.44 1.89
N VAL A 710 -17.69 36.90 2.95
CA VAL A 710 -18.85 36.03 2.91
C VAL A 710 -19.90 36.58 3.87
N ALA A 711 -21.18 36.50 3.52
CA ALA A 711 -22.29 36.99 4.33
C ALA A 711 -23.50 36.05 4.28
N PHE A 712 -24.25 35.97 5.39
CA PHE A 712 -25.59 35.40 5.45
C PHE A 712 -26.65 36.52 5.37
N HIS A 713 -27.81 36.19 4.82
CA HIS A 713 -29.02 36.99 4.99
C HIS A 713 -29.63 36.72 6.39
N ARG A 714 -30.34 37.70 6.98
CA ARG A 714 -30.89 37.61 8.35
C ARG A 714 -32.20 36.81 8.48
N SER A 715 -33.12 36.92 7.51
CA SER A 715 -34.42 36.21 7.49
C SER A 715 -34.53 35.12 6.40
N TYR A 716 -34.22 35.42 5.14
CA TYR A 716 -34.21 34.44 4.05
C TYR A 716 -33.04 33.44 4.18
N PRO A 717 -33.20 32.17 3.72
CA PRO A 717 -32.14 31.16 3.68
C PRO A 717 -31.16 31.40 2.51
N LEU A 718 -30.56 32.59 2.48
CA LEU A 718 -29.63 33.04 1.46
C LEU A 718 -28.25 33.35 2.06
N PHE A 719 -27.20 33.07 1.29
CA PHE A 719 -25.85 33.53 1.59
C PHE A 719 -25.10 33.91 0.31
N ALA A 720 -24.03 34.69 0.45
CA ALA A 720 -23.23 35.17 -0.67
C ALA A 720 -21.74 35.20 -0.36
N SER A 721 -20.91 35.07 -1.40
CA SER A 721 -19.45 35.27 -1.35
C SER A 721 -19.02 36.28 -2.40
N SER A 722 -18.11 37.20 -2.03
CA SER A 722 -17.49 38.18 -2.92
C SER A 722 -16.02 37.88 -3.17
N SER A 723 -15.52 38.11 -4.38
CA SER A 723 -14.15 37.78 -4.76
C SER A 723 -13.48 38.86 -5.60
N ASP A 724 -12.15 38.83 -5.62
CA ASP A 724 -11.33 39.62 -6.55
C ASP A 724 -11.55 39.24 -8.03
N ASP A 725 -12.32 38.19 -8.34
CA ASP A 725 -12.76 37.85 -9.70
C ASP A 725 -13.83 38.81 -10.28
N CYS A 726 -14.21 39.83 -9.51
CA CYS A 726 -15.23 40.85 -9.83
C CYS A 726 -16.67 40.32 -9.87
N THR A 727 -16.91 39.17 -9.25
CA THR A 727 -18.25 38.58 -9.09
C THR A 727 -18.63 38.44 -7.61
N ALA A 728 -19.94 38.34 -7.37
CA ALA A 728 -20.47 37.81 -6.13
C ALA A 728 -21.40 36.62 -6.44
N TYR A 729 -21.13 35.47 -5.84
CA TYR A 729 -22.01 34.31 -5.98
C TYR A 729 -23.11 34.37 -4.91
N VAL A 730 -24.33 34.02 -5.30
CA VAL A 730 -25.50 33.93 -4.42
C VAL A 730 -25.93 32.47 -4.32
N PHE A 731 -26.21 32.01 -3.11
CA PHE A 731 -26.58 30.63 -2.79
C PHE A 731 -27.84 30.60 -1.94
N HIS A 732 -28.62 29.54 -2.13
CA HIS A 732 -29.59 29.07 -1.16
C HIS A 732 -28.87 28.18 -0.15
N GLY A 733 -29.11 28.40 1.14
CA GLY A 733 -28.56 27.62 2.25
C GLY A 733 -29.64 27.40 3.30
N MET A 734 -30.45 26.37 3.11
CA MET A 734 -31.52 26.02 4.04
C MET A 734 -30.97 25.10 5.14
N VAL A 735 -31.02 25.58 6.38
CA VAL A 735 -30.79 24.78 7.59
C VAL A 735 -32.15 24.34 8.11
N TYR A 736 -32.31 23.05 8.36
CA TYR A 736 -33.54 22.47 8.91
C TYR A 736 -33.51 22.53 10.44
N SER A 737 -34.69 22.56 11.06
CA SER A 737 -34.86 22.39 12.52
C SER A 737 -34.53 20.96 12.98
N ASP A 738 -34.63 20.01 12.06
CA ASP A 738 -34.69 18.60 12.34
C ASP A 738 -33.27 18.04 12.31
N LEU A 739 -32.75 17.64 13.48
CA LEU A 739 -31.34 17.29 13.73
C LEU A 739 -30.75 16.25 12.75
N ASN A 740 -31.61 15.42 12.15
CA ASN A 740 -31.21 14.37 11.21
C ASN A 740 -31.13 14.84 9.74
N GLN A 741 -31.56 16.06 9.40
CA GLN A 741 -31.61 16.57 8.04
C GLN A 741 -30.50 17.59 7.75
N ASN A 742 -29.47 17.13 7.04
CA ASN A 742 -28.33 17.95 6.60
C ASN A 742 -28.75 19.21 5.81
N PRO A 743 -28.01 20.33 5.91
CA PRO A 743 -28.37 21.59 5.27
C PRO A 743 -28.32 21.52 3.73
N LEU A 744 -29.37 22.02 3.09
CA LEU A 744 -29.51 22.05 1.63
C LEU A 744 -28.83 23.29 1.04
N ILE A 745 -27.75 23.07 0.32
CA ILE A 745 -26.93 24.13 -0.29
C ILE A 745 -27.01 24.06 -1.82
N VAL A 746 -27.54 25.12 -2.44
CA VAL A 746 -27.76 25.22 -3.91
C VAL A 746 -27.21 26.55 -4.44
N PRO A 747 -26.33 26.55 -5.47
CA PRO A 747 -25.89 27.78 -6.13
C PRO A 747 -27.02 28.37 -6.98
N LEU A 748 -27.38 29.63 -6.71
CA LEU A 748 -28.48 30.32 -7.38
C LEU A 748 -27.97 31.16 -8.56
N GLU A 749 -27.12 32.15 -8.31
CA GLU A 749 -26.75 33.11 -9.36
C GLU A 749 -25.34 33.69 -9.19
N ILE A 750 -24.76 34.15 -10.31
CA ILE A 750 -23.44 34.78 -10.34
C ILE A 750 -23.62 36.24 -10.72
N LEU A 751 -23.63 37.11 -9.71
CA LEU A 751 -23.76 38.54 -9.88
C LEU A 751 -22.45 39.10 -10.46
N ARG A 752 -22.57 39.77 -11.61
CA ARG A 752 -21.46 40.37 -12.37
C ARG A 752 -21.77 41.83 -12.60
N GLY A 753 -20.73 42.67 -12.60
CA GLY A 753 -20.87 44.07 -12.97
C GLY A 753 -19.77 45.01 -12.45
N HIS A 754 -18.96 44.60 -11.48
CA HIS A 754 -17.80 45.39 -11.07
C HIS A 754 -16.64 45.28 -12.06
N ALA A 755 -15.82 46.32 -12.15
CA ALA A 755 -14.54 46.29 -12.83
C ALA A 755 -13.40 45.86 -11.87
N SER A 756 -12.32 45.31 -12.43
CA SER A 756 -11.11 44.99 -11.66
C SER A 756 -10.16 46.18 -11.64
N GLU A 757 -9.72 46.58 -10.45
CA GLU A 757 -8.70 47.63 -10.29
C GLU A 757 -7.52 47.07 -9.49
N ASN A 758 -6.30 47.24 -10.00
CA ASN A 758 -5.06 46.73 -9.39
C ASN A 758 -5.12 45.22 -9.03
N GLY A 759 -5.83 44.44 -9.84
CA GLY A 759 -6.02 42.99 -9.65
C GLY A 759 -7.12 42.61 -8.65
N ARG A 760 -7.64 43.57 -7.88
CA ARG A 760 -8.76 43.39 -6.94
C ARG A 760 -10.11 43.46 -7.64
N GLY A 761 -11.17 43.05 -6.95
CA GLY A 761 -12.54 43.01 -7.48
C GLY A 761 -13.58 43.45 -6.45
N VAL A 762 -14.39 42.53 -5.95
CA VAL A 762 -15.42 42.83 -4.95
C VAL A 762 -14.85 42.68 -3.53
N MET A 763 -14.68 43.80 -2.84
CA MET A 763 -14.01 43.90 -1.54
C MET A 763 -14.88 43.43 -0.37
N ASP A 764 -16.17 43.80 -0.36
CA ASP A 764 -17.11 43.48 0.73
C ASP A 764 -18.50 43.17 0.15
N CYS A 765 -19.30 42.40 0.89
CA CYS A 765 -20.69 42.14 0.54
C CYS A 765 -21.56 42.01 1.79
N LYS A 766 -22.76 42.60 1.75
CA LYS A 766 -23.74 42.59 2.84
C LYS A 766 -25.15 42.47 2.27
N PHE A 767 -25.98 41.64 2.89
CA PHE A 767 -27.40 41.63 2.58
C PHE A 767 -28.12 42.78 3.25
N HIS A 768 -29.19 43.26 2.62
CA HIS A 768 -30.18 44.09 3.28
C HIS A 768 -30.87 43.30 4.42
N PRO A 769 -31.25 43.90 5.57
CA PRO A 769 -31.68 43.13 6.75
C PRO A 769 -33.01 42.37 6.61
N ARG A 770 -33.88 42.80 5.69
CA ARG A 770 -35.27 42.29 5.53
C ARG A 770 -35.52 41.73 4.12
N GLN A 771 -35.45 42.58 3.10
CA GLN A 771 -35.57 42.22 1.67
C GLN A 771 -34.37 41.41 1.15
N PRO A 772 -34.56 40.49 0.19
CA PRO A 772 -33.53 39.62 -0.38
C PRO A 772 -32.65 40.37 -1.40
N TRP A 773 -32.01 41.46 -0.94
CA TRP A 773 -31.17 42.33 -1.75
C TRP A 773 -29.71 42.23 -1.27
N LEU A 774 -28.76 42.29 -2.20
CA LEU A 774 -27.32 42.26 -1.89
C LEU A 774 -26.65 43.57 -2.28
N PHE A 775 -25.89 44.15 -1.34
CA PHE A 775 -24.96 45.24 -1.59
C PHE A 775 -23.54 44.69 -1.74
N THR A 776 -22.81 45.15 -2.74
CA THR A 776 -21.41 44.79 -2.98
C THR A 776 -20.52 46.02 -3.12
N ALA A 777 -19.35 45.98 -2.49
CA ALA A 777 -18.32 47.03 -2.54
C ALA A 777 -17.27 46.68 -3.60
N GLY A 778 -17.03 47.56 -4.57
CA GLY A 778 -16.02 47.34 -5.60
C GLY A 778 -14.69 48.05 -5.33
N ALA A 779 -13.61 47.46 -5.83
CA ALA A 779 -12.35 48.16 -6.07
C ALA A 779 -12.54 49.34 -7.04
N ASP A 780 -13.49 49.22 -7.98
CA ASP A 780 -13.90 50.24 -8.97
C ASP A 780 -14.56 51.50 -8.39
N SER A 781 -14.39 51.79 -7.09
CA SER A 781 -14.95 52.94 -6.36
C SER A 781 -16.49 53.02 -6.33
N VAL A 782 -17.19 51.97 -6.78
CA VAL A 782 -18.66 51.91 -6.87
C VAL A 782 -19.22 50.89 -5.88
N ILE A 783 -20.41 51.18 -5.36
CA ILE A 783 -21.25 50.22 -4.63
C ILE A 783 -22.39 49.81 -5.55
N LYS A 784 -22.75 48.52 -5.58
CA LYS A 784 -23.88 48.03 -6.39
C LYS A 784 -24.92 47.34 -5.52
N LEU A 785 -26.18 47.70 -5.72
CA LEU A 785 -27.36 47.03 -5.17
C LEU A 785 -27.90 46.07 -6.23
N TYR A 786 -28.00 44.80 -5.88
CA TYR A 786 -28.65 43.76 -6.68
C TYR A 786 -30.00 43.36 -6.08
N CYS A 787 -31.01 43.33 -6.93
CA CYS A 787 -32.40 42.99 -6.62
C CYS A 787 -32.89 41.80 -7.46
N HIS A 788 -34.04 41.24 -7.09
CA HIS A 788 -34.83 40.37 -7.97
C HIS A 788 -35.56 41.21 -9.02
#